data_AF-A0A256HN54-F1
#
_entry.id   AF-A0A256HN54-F1
#
_cell.length_a   1.000
_cell.length_b   1.000
_cell.length_c   1.000
_cell.angle_alpha   90.00
_cell.angle_beta   90.00
_cell.angle_gamma   90.00
#
_symmetry.space_group_name_H-M   'P 1'
#
loop_
_entity.id
_entity.type
_entity.pdbx_description
1 polymer ?
#
loop_
_entity_poly.entity_id
_entity_poly.type
_entity_poly.pdbx_seq_one_letter_code
_entity_poly.pdbx_strand_id
1 'polypeptide(L)'
;MSDRKEFRDLATPAAAREAIGSLDLAPESETVPLAEARGRVLAERVDAAIDVPGFDRASMDGYAVRARDTFGADEADPAELDLVGAVHAGAAPEVTVAPGTCAEVSTGAVMPEGADAVVMVERTDELDGEGEAGDGDRPDRIAFRTAVAPGDHVMSAGADIAAGARALGPGTRLTPREIGLLSALGVDEVPVEGKPRVGIVSTGDELVRPGESLDPSRGEIYDVNSTTIAAGVEEAGGESVLYPHAGDDYDEMERLLRRAADECDLVLSSGSTSASAVDVIYRVIEERGELLLHGVAVKPGKPMLVGRLDRRGDESGSAATSAYIGLPGYPVSALTIFRTFVAPAIREAAGRPEPATATVEGRMGLGERYGEGRMRLMPVGLLDLADGDLPLVYPVDKGSGATTSLVEADGVVAVDPDTEYLDRGERVTVRLFSPEVRPPSLLGVGEDDPALNRLLDRLENPRYLPVGSREGLRRLRDGVPDVAVVAGPTDREVESVELGGWTREWGLVVPAGNPADVTGLESVVDRDLRFVNRPTDSGLRRSFDDALDALADERSTSRSELIEAVAGYELTVRAFESPVRKVIAGDADVGVGLRETAKRLDCEFVSLGEQSVVVRAAPDRAERDAVTELAGALDDPADLIDGLAGYSRNSRNDP
;
A
#
# COMPACT_ATOMS: atom_id res chain seq x y z
N MET A 1 15.54 -45.96 -2.26
CA MET A 1 14.75 -45.18 -1.27
C MET A 1 15.06 -43.73 -1.53
N SER A 2 14.06 -42.94 -1.91
CA SER A 2 14.22 -41.51 -2.15
C SER A 2 14.57 -40.87 -0.81
N ASP A 3 15.75 -40.26 -0.69
CA ASP A 3 16.11 -39.37 0.42
C ASP A 3 15.27 -38.10 0.32
N ARG A 4 13.98 -38.23 0.66
CA ARG A 4 13.10 -37.09 0.85
C ARG A 4 13.50 -36.46 2.18
N LYS A 5 14.28 -35.37 2.15
CA LYS A 5 14.45 -34.48 3.30
C LYS A 5 13.09 -33.85 3.59
N GLU A 6 12.25 -34.54 4.37
CA GLU A 6 11.10 -33.91 5.01
C GLU A 6 11.62 -32.84 5.97
N PHE A 7 10.96 -31.68 6.03
CA PHE A 7 11.23 -30.65 7.03
C PHE A 7 10.97 -31.28 8.39
N ARG A 8 12.02 -31.62 9.14
CA ARG A 8 11.95 -32.65 10.19
C ARG A 8 11.19 -32.25 11.46
N ASP A 9 10.85 -30.99 11.64
CA ASP A 9 9.79 -30.50 12.54
C ASP A 9 9.52 -29.03 12.18
N LEU A 10 8.30 -28.68 11.75
CA LEU A 10 7.97 -27.28 11.43
C LEU A 10 7.71 -26.51 12.72
N ALA A 11 8.34 -25.35 12.86
CA ALA A 11 8.08 -24.46 13.99
C ALA A 11 6.65 -23.91 13.96
N THR A 12 6.03 -23.74 15.12
CA THR A 12 4.74 -23.05 15.21
C THR A 12 4.90 -21.56 14.89
N PRO A 13 3.83 -20.86 14.45
CA PRO A 13 3.87 -19.41 14.29
C PRO A 13 4.34 -18.66 15.55
N ALA A 14 4.01 -19.18 16.74
CA ALA A 14 4.46 -18.60 18.01
C ALA A 14 5.98 -18.73 18.19
N ALA A 15 6.55 -19.91 17.94
CA ALA A 15 7.99 -20.14 18.00
C ALA A 15 8.75 -19.28 16.97
N ALA A 16 8.16 -19.02 15.80
CA ALA A 16 8.76 -18.12 14.82
C ALA A 16 8.82 -16.66 15.30
N ARG A 17 7.77 -16.18 15.97
CA ARG A 17 7.77 -14.84 16.59
C ARG A 17 8.80 -14.74 17.72
N GLU A 18 8.91 -15.78 18.54
CA GLU A 18 9.92 -15.83 19.62
C GLU A 18 11.34 -15.81 19.07
N ALA A 19 11.63 -16.62 18.03
CA ALA A 19 12.94 -16.62 17.38
C ALA A 19 13.31 -15.24 16.82
N ILE A 20 12.35 -14.56 16.16
CA ILE A 20 12.56 -13.20 15.64
C ILE A 20 12.73 -12.18 16.77
N GLY A 21 11.91 -12.24 17.82
CA GLY A 21 12.02 -11.34 18.97
C GLY A 21 13.32 -11.51 19.76
N SER A 22 14.05 -12.61 19.55
CA SER A 22 15.39 -12.82 20.11
C SER A 22 16.51 -12.15 19.30
N LEU A 23 16.23 -11.64 18.11
CA LEU A 23 17.19 -10.96 17.26
C LEU A 23 17.35 -9.50 17.72
N ASP A 24 18.57 -8.97 17.64
CA ASP A 24 18.83 -7.55 17.89
C ASP A 24 18.74 -6.79 16.57
N LEU A 25 17.72 -5.94 16.46
CA LEU A 25 17.48 -5.06 15.31
C LEU A 25 17.63 -3.58 15.71
N ALA A 26 18.04 -3.30 16.95
CA ALA A 26 18.10 -1.94 17.47
C ALA A 26 19.14 -1.13 16.69
N PRO A 27 18.74 -0.03 16.03
CA PRO A 27 19.68 0.81 15.31
C PRO A 27 20.45 1.68 16.30
N GLU A 28 21.64 2.14 15.90
CA GLU A 28 22.34 3.18 16.63
C GLU A 28 21.53 4.50 16.58
N SER A 29 21.50 5.24 17.68
CA SER A 29 20.84 6.55 17.72
C SER A 29 21.57 7.56 16.82
N GLU A 30 20.81 8.48 16.24
CA GLU A 30 21.34 9.53 15.36
C GLU A 30 20.82 10.91 15.75
N THR A 31 21.49 11.97 15.30
CA THR A 31 21.01 13.35 15.48
C THR A 31 20.48 13.86 14.16
N VAL A 32 19.25 14.37 14.15
CA VAL A 32 18.59 14.87 12.94
C VAL A 32 18.13 16.31 13.12
N PRO A 33 18.04 17.12 12.05
CA PRO A 33 17.40 18.42 12.09
C PRO A 33 15.95 18.32 12.59
N LEU A 34 15.47 19.33 13.32
CA LEU A 34 14.10 19.35 13.87
C LEU A 34 13.04 19.18 12.77
N ALA A 35 13.31 19.70 11.57
CA ALA A 35 12.45 19.56 10.40
C ALA A 35 12.23 18.09 9.96
N GLU A 36 13.20 17.21 10.23
CA GLU A 36 13.18 15.78 9.90
C GLU A 36 12.78 14.90 11.09
N ALA A 37 12.62 15.49 12.28
CA ALA A 37 12.36 14.77 13.52
C ALA A 37 10.90 14.28 13.66
N ARG A 38 9.97 14.75 12.82
CA ARG A 38 8.55 14.35 12.89
C ARG A 38 8.40 12.84 12.70
N GLY A 39 7.77 12.19 13.69
CA GLY A 39 7.49 10.76 13.70
C GLY A 39 8.66 9.88 14.17
N ARG A 40 9.82 10.48 14.46
CA ARG A 40 10.97 9.82 15.11
C ARG A 40 10.71 9.65 16.60
N VAL A 41 11.52 8.80 17.24
CA VAL A 41 11.47 8.57 18.69
C VAL A 41 12.71 9.20 19.30
N LEU A 42 12.55 9.94 20.38
CA LEU A 42 13.64 10.62 21.07
C LEU A 42 14.56 9.61 21.76
N ALA A 43 15.85 9.62 21.45
CA ALA A 43 16.83 8.68 22.05
C ALA A 43 17.30 9.14 23.44
N GLU A 44 17.39 10.46 23.64
CA GLU A 44 17.93 11.05 24.88
C GLU A 44 16.95 12.05 25.51
N ARG A 45 17.13 12.34 26.80
CA ARG A 45 16.30 13.35 27.48
C ARG A 45 16.66 14.75 26.96
N VAL A 46 15.64 15.58 26.70
CA VAL A 46 15.82 17.01 26.44
C VAL A 46 15.36 17.79 27.66
N ASP A 47 16.27 18.57 28.23
CA ASP A 47 16.00 19.52 29.31
C ASP A 47 15.95 20.94 28.75
N ALA A 48 15.12 21.81 29.32
CA ALA A 48 14.99 23.20 28.88
C ALA A 48 16.27 23.99 29.18
N ALA A 49 16.95 24.52 28.15
CA ALA A 49 18.13 25.36 28.34
C ALA A 49 17.80 26.82 28.68
N ILE A 50 16.57 27.24 28.36
CA ILE A 50 16.06 28.60 28.53
C ILE A 50 14.68 28.56 29.19
N ASP A 51 14.30 29.69 29.76
CA ASP A 51 12.93 29.96 30.15
C ASP A 51 12.07 30.22 28.90
N VAL A 52 10.83 29.73 28.89
CA VAL A 52 9.81 30.10 27.89
C VAL A 52 8.59 30.68 28.61
N PRO A 53 8.23 31.95 28.34
CA PRO A 53 9.05 32.94 27.64
C PRO A 53 10.36 33.24 28.40
N GLY A 54 11.38 33.76 27.72
CA GLY A 54 12.69 34.06 28.32
C GLY A 54 12.76 35.37 29.11
N PHE A 55 11.63 36.04 29.28
CA PHE A 55 11.49 37.36 29.91
C PHE A 55 10.05 37.55 30.38
N ASP A 56 9.84 38.47 31.31
CA ASP A 56 8.51 38.89 31.74
C ASP A 56 7.83 39.68 30.61
N ARG A 57 6.62 39.25 30.21
CA ARG A 57 5.90 39.86 29.08
C ARG A 57 4.47 40.26 29.42
N ALA A 58 3.99 41.31 28.77
CA ALA A 58 2.60 41.71 28.83
C ALA A 58 1.70 40.61 28.24
N SER A 59 0.62 40.25 28.94
CA SER A 59 -0.35 39.23 28.50
C SER A 59 -1.55 39.82 27.75
N MET A 60 -1.69 41.15 27.76
CA MET A 60 -2.77 41.91 27.12
C MET A 60 -2.19 43.22 26.57
N ASP A 61 -2.91 43.85 25.64
CA ASP A 61 -2.64 45.21 25.19
C ASP A 61 -3.09 46.21 26.27
N GLY A 62 -2.28 47.23 26.53
CA GLY A 62 -2.61 48.23 27.54
C GLY A 62 -1.41 49.00 28.04
N TYR A 63 -1.36 49.28 29.34
CA TYR A 63 -0.35 50.13 29.94
C TYR A 63 0.35 49.43 31.10
N ALA A 64 1.67 49.26 30.96
CA ALA A 64 2.54 48.78 32.02
C ALA A 64 2.68 49.85 33.09
N VAL A 65 2.38 49.45 34.32
CA VAL A 65 2.34 50.32 35.50
C VAL A 65 3.08 49.69 36.66
N ARG A 66 3.35 50.52 37.66
CA ARG A 66 3.55 50.04 39.03
C ARG A 66 2.17 49.81 39.61
N ALA A 67 1.81 48.58 39.94
CA ALA A 67 0.50 48.22 40.47
C ALA A 67 0.07 49.14 41.62
N ARG A 68 1.02 49.49 42.50
CA ARG A 68 0.82 50.42 43.63
C ARG A 68 0.29 51.80 43.24
N ASP A 69 0.64 52.30 42.06
CA ASP A 69 0.21 53.62 41.60
C ASP A 69 -1.26 53.61 41.11
N THR A 70 -1.85 52.41 40.94
CA THR A 70 -3.28 52.23 40.64
C THR A 70 -4.12 51.91 41.87
N PHE A 71 -3.53 51.78 43.06
CA PHE A 71 -4.27 51.35 44.25
C PHE A 71 -5.32 52.38 44.68
N GLY A 72 -6.57 51.92 44.75
CA GLY A 72 -7.72 52.77 45.06
C GLY A 72 -8.41 53.37 43.82
N ALA A 73 -7.86 53.16 42.62
CA ALA A 73 -8.48 53.60 41.39
C ALA A 73 -9.77 52.84 41.09
N ASP A 74 -10.83 53.57 40.75
CA ASP A 74 -12.10 53.02 40.28
C ASP A 74 -12.73 53.91 39.19
N GLU A 75 -13.94 53.54 38.74
CA GLU A 75 -14.66 54.27 37.69
C GLU A 75 -14.96 55.74 38.05
N ALA A 76 -15.14 56.05 39.33
CA ALA A 76 -15.47 57.38 39.83
C ALA A 76 -14.22 58.20 40.22
N ASP A 77 -13.16 57.54 40.67
CA ASP A 77 -11.88 58.15 41.07
C ASP A 77 -10.70 57.44 40.35
N PRO A 78 -10.43 57.77 39.08
CA PRO A 78 -9.35 57.14 38.32
C PRO A 78 -7.97 57.62 38.79
N ALA A 79 -6.98 56.72 38.76
CA ALA A 79 -5.58 57.12 38.91
C ALA A 79 -5.07 57.70 37.59
N GLU A 80 -4.34 58.81 37.61
CA GLU A 80 -3.79 59.41 36.40
C GLU A 80 -2.26 59.34 36.42
N LEU A 81 -1.66 58.70 35.41
CA LEU A 81 -0.21 58.52 35.30
C LEU A 81 0.32 59.13 33.99
N ASP A 82 1.54 59.63 34.01
CA ASP A 82 2.18 60.23 32.84
C ASP A 82 2.67 59.13 31.88
N LEU A 83 2.39 59.26 30.58
CA LEU A 83 2.83 58.29 29.57
C LEU A 83 4.26 58.59 29.14
N VAL A 84 5.20 57.72 29.51
CA VAL A 84 6.65 57.93 29.26
C VAL A 84 7.17 57.28 27.98
N GLY A 85 6.32 56.51 27.29
CA GLY A 85 6.60 55.93 25.98
C GLY A 85 5.86 54.61 25.76
N ALA A 86 6.34 53.83 24.78
CA ALA A 86 5.71 52.58 24.38
C ALA A 86 6.75 51.47 24.17
N VAL A 87 6.36 50.21 24.45
CA VAL A 87 7.15 49.00 24.16
C VAL A 87 6.31 48.07 23.29
N HIS A 88 6.79 47.81 22.08
CA HIS A 88 6.14 46.89 21.15
C HIS A 88 6.77 45.48 21.22
N ALA A 89 6.00 44.46 20.84
CA ALA A 89 6.49 43.09 20.74
C ALA A 89 7.73 43.01 19.83
N GLY A 90 8.78 42.34 20.31
CA GLY A 90 10.06 42.20 19.60
C GLY A 90 11.04 43.37 19.76
N ALA A 91 10.65 44.45 20.45
CA ALA A 91 11.55 45.56 20.79
C ALA A 91 12.07 45.45 22.23
N ALA A 92 13.30 45.95 22.46
CA ALA A 92 13.81 46.14 23.80
C ALA A 92 13.16 47.40 24.43
N PRO A 93 12.79 47.39 25.72
CA PRO A 93 12.29 48.59 26.39
C PRO A 93 13.34 49.70 26.40
N GLU A 94 13.00 50.88 25.87
CA GLU A 94 13.83 52.09 25.96
C GLU A 94 13.38 53.04 27.08
N VAL A 95 12.32 52.65 27.81
CA VAL A 95 11.66 53.44 28.85
C VAL A 95 11.63 52.67 30.17
N THR A 96 11.62 53.43 31.27
CA THR A 96 11.54 52.92 32.64
C THR A 96 10.31 53.51 33.31
N VAL A 97 9.50 52.68 33.94
CA VAL A 97 8.30 53.09 34.67
C VAL A 97 8.68 53.51 36.09
N ALA A 98 8.75 54.81 36.31
CA ALA A 98 8.93 55.46 37.60
C ALA A 98 7.59 55.63 38.34
N PRO A 99 7.59 55.88 39.67
CA PRO A 99 6.35 56.22 40.37
C PRO A 99 5.57 57.36 39.70
N GLY A 100 4.28 57.17 39.48
CA GLY A 100 3.40 58.15 38.83
C GLY A 100 3.43 58.12 37.29
N THR A 101 4.13 57.16 36.69
CA THR A 101 4.26 57.04 35.23
C THR A 101 3.77 55.69 34.72
N CYS A 102 3.50 55.59 33.43
CA CYS A 102 3.13 54.36 32.75
C CYS A 102 3.77 54.29 31.35
N ALA A 103 3.85 53.09 30.78
CA ALA A 103 4.29 52.89 29.39
C ALA A 103 3.26 52.04 28.66
N GLU A 104 2.92 52.42 27.42
CA GLU A 104 2.07 51.62 26.56
C GLU A 104 2.79 50.31 26.20
N VAL A 105 2.09 49.18 26.26
CA VAL A 105 2.62 47.87 25.92
C VAL A 105 1.63 47.09 25.06
N SER A 106 2.15 46.47 24.00
CA SER A 106 1.40 45.46 23.24
C SER A 106 1.55 44.08 23.87
N THR A 107 0.60 43.19 23.63
CA THR A 107 0.63 41.78 24.02
C THR A 107 1.92 41.13 23.54
N GLY A 108 2.65 40.50 24.46
CA GLY A 108 3.94 39.87 24.21
C GLY A 108 5.14 40.81 24.25
N ALA A 109 4.96 42.13 24.46
CA ALA A 109 6.07 43.05 24.72
C ALA A 109 6.78 42.72 26.03
N VAL A 110 8.08 42.98 26.06
CA VAL A 110 8.91 42.87 27.27
C VAL A 110 8.42 43.89 28.29
N MET A 111 8.27 43.50 29.56
CA MET A 111 7.91 44.44 30.62
C MET A 111 9.02 45.48 30.81
N PRO A 112 8.72 46.79 30.76
CA PRO A 112 9.71 47.84 31.01
C PRO A 112 10.19 47.81 32.46
N GLU A 113 11.43 48.23 32.70
CA GLU A 113 12.00 48.28 34.05
C GLU A 113 11.12 49.13 34.97
N GLY A 114 10.88 48.65 36.19
CA GLY A 114 10.08 49.34 37.19
C GLY A 114 8.58 48.99 37.19
N ALA A 115 8.03 48.48 36.08
CA ALA A 115 6.65 48.00 36.02
C ALA A 115 6.51 46.59 36.61
N ASP A 116 5.37 46.31 37.25
CA ASP A 116 5.04 44.99 37.82
C ASP A 116 3.61 44.51 37.52
N ALA A 117 2.82 45.29 36.76
CA ALA A 117 1.49 44.90 36.28
C ALA A 117 1.14 45.62 34.96
N VAL A 118 0.12 45.12 34.25
CA VAL A 118 -0.44 45.78 33.05
C VAL A 118 -1.92 46.03 33.28
N VAL A 119 -2.41 47.24 33.00
CA VAL A 119 -3.85 47.52 32.94
C VAL A 119 -4.30 47.48 31.48
N MET A 120 -5.35 46.70 31.19
CA MET A 120 -5.89 46.58 29.83
C MET A 120 -6.37 47.93 29.29
N VAL A 121 -6.18 48.17 27.99
CA VAL A 121 -6.57 49.42 27.33
C VAL A 121 -8.06 49.76 27.51
N GLU A 122 -8.94 48.75 27.59
CA GLU A 122 -10.38 48.94 27.80
C GLU A 122 -10.74 49.48 29.20
N ARG A 123 -9.76 49.55 30.10
CA ARG A 123 -9.91 50.09 31.47
C ARG A 123 -9.16 51.41 31.66
N THR A 124 -8.79 52.05 30.56
CA THR A 124 -8.07 53.31 30.56
C THR A 124 -8.70 54.33 29.62
N ASP A 125 -8.54 55.62 29.93
CA ASP A 125 -8.82 56.72 29.00
C ASP A 125 -7.56 57.54 28.76
N GLU A 126 -7.38 57.97 27.53
CA GLU A 126 -6.31 58.89 27.14
C GLU A 126 -6.68 60.33 27.55
N LEU A 127 -5.74 61.05 28.15
CA LEU A 127 -5.88 62.44 28.56
C LEU A 127 -4.88 63.30 27.78
N ASP A 128 -5.39 64.25 27.00
CA ASP A 128 -4.58 65.23 26.29
C ASP A 128 -4.01 66.29 27.26
N GLY A 129 -2.74 66.68 27.08
CA GLY A 129 -2.14 67.78 27.82
C GLY A 129 -2.70 69.14 27.40
N GLU A 130 -2.73 70.12 28.31
CA GLU A 130 -3.19 71.51 28.05
C GLU A 130 -2.21 72.34 27.17
N GLY A 131 -1.32 71.70 26.40
CA GLY A 131 -0.28 72.32 25.57
C GLY A 131 -0.66 72.47 24.09
N GLU A 132 -0.22 73.55 23.45
CA GLU A 132 -0.44 73.78 22.02
C GLU A 132 0.09 72.61 21.17
N ALA A 133 -0.79 72.07 20.31
CA ALA A 133 -0.53 70.97 19.39
C ALA A 133 0.79 71.14 18.62
N GLY A 134 1.84 70.48 19.12
CA GLY A 134 3.14 70.33 18.48
C GLY A 134 3.35 68.88 18.09
N ASP A 135 3.38 68.64 16.78
CA ASP A 135 3.83 67.43 16.05
C ASP A 135 4.03 66.14 16.88
N GLY A 136 2.93 65.47 17.22
CA GLY A 136 2.91 64.13 17.82
C GLY A 136 1.56 63.76 18.40
N ASP A 137 0.82 62.89 17.71
CA ASP A 137 -0.55 62.43 17.98
C ASP A 137 -0.66 61.45 19.19
N ARG A 138 0.06 61.70 20.30
CA ARG A 138 0.09 60.82 21.48
C ARG A 138 -0.35 61.55 22.76
N PRO A 139 -1.18 60.92 23.62
CA PRO A 139 -1.59 61.51 24.88
C PRO A 139 -0.42 61.63 25.85
N ASP A 140 -0.43 62.69 26.68
CA ASP A 140 0.62 62.91 27.67
C ASP A 140 0.36 62.12 28.97
N ARG A 141 -0.91 61.78 29.24
CA ARG A 141 -1.36 61.14 30.49
C ARG A 141 -2.45 60.11 30.23
N ILE A 142 -2.53 59.10 31.08
CA ILE A 142 -3.53 58.02 31.01
C ILE A 142 -4.29 57.94 32.32
N ALA A 143 -5.62 57.93 32.25
CA ALA A 143 -6.51 57.69 33.38
C ALA A 143 -6.83 56.19 33.49
N PHE A 144 -6.60 55.60 34.66
CA PHE A 144 -6.81 54.19 34.96
C PHE A 144 -8.06 54.05 35.83
N ARG A 145 -9.10 53.37 35.31
CA ARG A 145 -10.39 53.20 36.01
C ARG A 145 -10.47 51.94 36.86
N THR A 146 -9.37 51.24 37.01
CA THR A 146 -9.29 50.02 37.81
C THR A 146 -7.91 49.87 38.44
N ALA A 147 -7.88 49.30 39.63
CA ALA A 147 -6.64 48.91 40.30
C ALA A 147 -6.23 47.49 39.87
N VAL A 148 -4.93 47.29 39.68
CA VAL A 148 -4.32 45.96 39.44
C VAL A 148 -3.38 45.59 40.59
N ALA A 149 -3.20 44.29 40.83
CA ALA A 149 -2.22 43.77 41.77
C ALA A 149 -0.87 43.48 41.06
N PRO A 150 0.26 43.44 41.79
CA PRO A 150 1.53 43.01 41.23
C PRO A 150 1.42 41.61 40.59
N GLY A 151 1.86 41.48 39.34
CA GLY A 151 1.78 40.27 38.52
C GLY A 151 0.52 40.18 37.65
N ASP A 152 -0.48 41.05 37.85
CA ASP A 152 -1.69 41.01 37.01
C ASP A 152 -1.35 41.33 35.56
N HIS A 153 -1.85 40.48 34.67
CA HIS A 153 -1.66 40.56 33.23
C HIS A 153 -0.18 40.53 32.78
N VAL A 154 0.71 40.02 33.63
CA VAL A 154 2.12 39.74 33.31
C VAL A 154 2.34 38.23 33.28
N MET A 155 2.93 37.72 32.21
CA MET A 155 3.43 36.35 32.15
C MET A 155 4.92 36.38 32.46
N SER A 156 5.31 35.83 33.60
CA SER A 156 6.71 35.79 34.02
C SER A 156 7.57 34.91 33.11
N ALA A 157 8.88 35.17 33.11
CA ALA A 157 9.85 34.28 32.49
C ALA A 157 9.69 32.85 33.05
N GLY A 158 9.70 31.86 32.15
CA GLY A 158 9.63 30.44 32.48
C GLY A 158 8.23 29.96 32.93
N ALA A 159 7.20 30.78 32.77
CA ALA A 159 5.83 30.42 33.15
C ALA A 159 5.24 29.24 32.36
N ASP A 160 5.73 28.99 31.14
CA ASP A 160 5.38 27.78 30.36
C ASP A 160 6.38 26.64 30.68
N ILE A 161 7.67 26.88 30.43
CA ILE A 161 8.74 25.98 30.85
C ILE A 161 9.92 26.76 31.43
N ALA A 162 10.36 26.37 32.62
CA ALA A 162 11.51 26.97 33.27
C ALA A 162 12.81 26.29 32.83
N ALA A 163 13.90 27.06 32.74
CA ALA A 163 15.23 26.53 32.49
C ALA A 163 15.60 25.46 33.53
N GLY A 164 16.18 24.35 33.04
CA GLY A 164 16.52 23.17 33.84
C GLY A 164 15.36 22.20 34.06
N ALA A 165 14.13 22.53 33.67
CA ALA A 165 13.03 21.59 33.71
C ALA A 165 13.21 20.48 32.65
N ARG A 166 12.75 19.28 32.98
CA ARG A 166 12.70 18.15 32.04
C ARG A 166 11.59 18.39 31.01
N ALA A 167 11.96 18.68 29.77
CA ALA A 167 11.00 18.95 28.70
C ALA A 167 10.44 17.65 28.10
N LEU A 168 11.31 16.79 27.57
CA LEU A 168 10.93 15.52 26.94
C LEU A 168 11.84 14.38 27.40
N GLY A 169 11.27 13.17 27.51
CA GLY A 169 12.00 11.96 27.91
C GLY A 169 12.37 11.06 26.73
N PRO A 170 13.40 10.21 26.86
CA PRO A 170 13.69 9.19 25.87
C PRO A 170 12.48 8.26 25.68
N GLY A 171 12.31 7.72 24.47
CA GLY A 171 11.14 6.96 24.06
C GLY A 171 9.92 7.82 23.65
N THR A 172 10.02 9.15 23.75
CA THR A 172 8.93 10.03 23.31
C THR A 172 8.87 10.10 21.80
N ARG A 173 7.72 9.76 21.22
CA ARG A 173 7.46 9.94 19.80
C ARG A 173 7.20 11.40 19.48
N LEU A 174 7.95 11.97 18.54
CA LEU A 174 7.87 13.37 18.18
C LEU A 174 6.70 13.62 17.22
N THR A 175 5.62 14.22 17.73
CA THR A 175 4.47 14.68 16.94
C THR A 175 4.56 16.21 16.73
N PRO A 176 3.62 16.85 16.00
CA PRO A 176 3.63 18.31 15.87
C PRO A 176 3.67 19.07 17.22
N ARG A 177 3.18 18.45 18.31
CA ARG A 177 3.18 19.03 19.65
C ARG A 177 4.59 19.10 20.24
N GLU A 178 5.31 17.99 20.24
CA GLU A 178 6.68 17.91 20.76
C GLU A 178 7.64 18.74 19.90
N ILE A 179 7.44 18.75 18.57
CA ILE A 179 8.20 19.61 17.65
C ILE A 179 7.98 21.09 17.99
N GLY A 180 6.75 21.51 18.31
CA GLY A 180 6.46 22.87 18.76
C GLY A 180 7.18 23.24 20.06
N LEU A 181 7.22 22.34 21.04
CA LEU A 181 7.95 22.54 22.29
C LEU A 181 9.47 22.66 22.05
N LEU A 182 10.05 21.75 21.27
CA LEU A 182 11.47 21.78 20.91
C LEU A 182 11.82 23.08 20.17
N SER A 183 10.97 23.53 19.26
CA SER A 183 11.12 24.81 18.58
C SER A 183 11.05 25.99 19.55
N ALA A 184 10.13 25.98 20.52
CA ALA A 184 10.02 27.02 21.54
C ALA A 184 11.26 27.09 22.46
N LEU A 185 11.92 25.97 22.66
CA LEU A 185 13.20 25.86 23.38
C LEU A 185 14.42 26.26 22.54
N GLY A 186 14.24 26.55 21.24
CA GLY A 186 15.33 26.88 20.33
C GLY A 186 16.19 25.69 19.91
N VAL A 187 15.65 24.46 19.98
CA VAL A 187 16.35 23.23 19.56
C VAL A 187 16.31 23.12 18.04
N ASP A 188 17.48 23.08 17.40
CA ASP A 188 17.61 22.93 15.94
C ASP A 188 17.83 21.47 15.51
N GLU A 189 18.50 20.68 16.36
CA GLU A 189 18.80 19.27 16.11
C GLU A 189 18.39 18.41 17.31
N VAL A 190 17.92 17.20 17.03
CA VAL A 190 17.30 16.33 18.03
C VAL A 190 17.92 14.93 18.00
N PRO A 191 18.38 14.39 19.14
CA PRO A 191 18.85 13.02 19.23
C PRO A 191 17.65 12.06 19.17
N VAL A 192 17.60 11.21 18.15
CA VAL A 192 16.52 10.27 17.88
C VAL A 192 17.05 8.85 17.73
N GLU A 193 16.20 7.87 18.00
CA GLU A 193 16.47 6.48 17.66
C GLU A 193 16.69 6.37 16.15
N GLY A 194 17.70 5.62 15.73
CA GLY A 194 18.01 5.39 14.32
C GLY A 194 16.91 4.63 13.59
N LYS A 195 17.15 4.34 12.31
CA LYS A 195 16.29 3.45 11.53
C LYS A 195 17.00 2.11 11.37
N PRO A 196 16.33 0.98 11.64
CA PRO A 196 16.91 -0.33 11.38
C PRO A 196 17.29 -0.44 9.90
N ARG A 197 18.56 -0.70 9.62
CA ARG A 197 19.06 -0.87 8.25
C ARG A 197 18.84 -2.32 7.82
N VAL A 198 18.07 -2.52 6.75
CA VAL A 198 17.65 -3.85 6.29
C VAL A 198 18.22 -4.11 4.90
N GLY A 199 19.20 -5.00 4.82
CA GLY A 199 19.80 -5.45 3.57
C GLY A 199 18.96 -6.53 2.90
N ILE A 200 18.64 -6.37 1.62
CA ILE A 200 17.83 -7.33 0.85
C ILE A 200 18.71 -7.95 -0.24
N VAL A 201 18.86 -9.27 -0.18
CA VAL A 201 19.61 -10.08 -1.14
C VAL A 201 18.63 -10.99 -1.89
N SER A 202 18.59 -10.84 -3.21
CA SER A 202 17.75 -11.65 -4.10
C SER A 202 18.52 -12.85 -4.62
N THR A 203 17.87 -14.01 -4.79
CA THR A 203 18.52 -15.27 -5.24
C THR A 203 17.74 -15.96 -6.36
N GLY A 204 18.45 -16.59 -7.32
CA GLY A 204 17.87 -17.27 -8.49
C GLY A 204 18.28 -16.69 -9.85
N ASP A 205 19.05 -17.46 -10.62
CA ASP A 205 19.65 -17.06 -11.90
C ASP A 205 18.64 -16.55 -12.97
N GLU A 206 17.34 -16.78 -12.78
CA GLU A 206 16.27 -16.26 -13.62
C GLU A 206 15.92 -14.77 -13.38
N LEU A 207 16.42 -14.15 -12.31
CA LEU A 207 15.96 -12.83 -11.88
C LEU A 207 16.73 -11.68 -12.56
N VAL A 208 15.98 -10.77 -13.17
CA VAL A 208 16.49 -9.49 -13.73
C VAL A 208 15.81 -8.29 -13.06
N ARG A 209 16.45 -7.12 -13.02
CA ARG A 209 15.84 -5.94 -12.39
C ARG A 209 14.89 -5.21 -13.34
N PRO A 210 13.80 -4.59 -12.83
CA PRO A 210 12.98 -3.70 -13.64
C PRO A 210 13.83 -2.60 -14.32
N GLY A 211 13.65 -2.44 -15.63
CA GLY A 211 14.43 -1.52 -16.47
C GLY A 211 15.56 -2.17 -17.25
N GLU A 212 15.96 -3.39 -16.88
CA GLU A 212 16.87 -4.22 -17.67
C GLU A 212 16.10 -4.96 -18.79
N SER A 213 16.83 -5.44 -19.81
CA SER A 213 16.22 -6.25 -20.87
C SER A 213 16.04 -7.68 -20.39
N LEU A 214 14.80 -8.17 -20.44
CA LEU A 214 14.46 -9.55 -20.11
C LEU A 214 14.67 -10.45 -21.33
N ASP A 215 15.35 -11.59 -21.16
CA ASP A 215 15.47 -12.65 -22.17
C ASP A 215 14.50 -13.81 -21.87
N PRO A 216 13.34 -13.88 -22.56
CA PRO A 216 12.37 -14.95 -22.33
C PRO A 216 12.91 -16.33 -22.68
N SER A 217 13.91 -16.42 -23.58
CA SER A 217 14.50 -17.70 -24.01
C SER A 217 15.36 -18.35 -22.92
N ARG A 218 15.83 -17.56 -21.96
CA ARG A 218 16.55 -18.00 -20.77
C ARG A 218 15.63 -18.26 -19.58
N GLY A 219 14.34 -17.98 -19.72
CA GLY A 219 13.37 -18.08 -18.63
C GLY A 219 13.45 -16.92 -17.64
N GLU A 220 14.05 -15.79 -18.03
CA GLU A 220 14.22 -14.64 -17.14
C GLU A 220 12.88 -14.01 -16.76
N ILE A 221 12.78 -13.55 -15.52
CA ILE A 221 11.63 -12.85 -14.94
C ILE A 221 12.12 -11.67 -14.11
N TYR A 222 11.27 -10.65 -13.96
CA TYR A 222 11.63 -9.51 -13.12
C TYR A 222 11.60 -9.84 -11.63
N ASP A 223 12.57 -9.31 -10.88
CA ASP A 223 12.60 -9.37 -9.42
C ASP A 223 11.50 -8.49 -8.80
N VAL A 224 10.39 -9.13 -8.46
CA VAL A 224 9.25 -8.51 -7.78
C VAL A 224 9.49 -8.39 -6.29
N ASN A 225 10.16 -9.37 -5.67
CA ASN A 225 10.20 -9.46 -4.22
C ASN A 225 11.11 -8.39 -3.61
N SER A 226 12.29 -8.14 -4.18
CA SER A 226 13.21 -7.16 -3.62
C SER A 226 12.57 -5.78 -3.50
N THR A 227 11.89 -5.35 -4.56
CA THR A 227 11.16 -4.08 -4.61
C THR A 227 9.99 -4.07 -3.61
N THR A 228 9.22 -5.15 -3.56
CA THR A 228 8.05 -5.26 -2.68
C THR A 228 8.44 -5.28 -1.20
N ILE A 229 9.51 -5.98 -0.84
CA ILE A 229 10.03 -6.06 0.54
C ILE A 229 10.70 -4.76 0.94
N ALA A 230 11.45 -4.10 0.05
CA ALA A 230 12.03 -2.78 0.30
C ALA A 230 10.95 -1.75 0.68
N ALA A 231 9.87 -1.68 -0.10
CA ALA A 231 8.73 -0.83 0.22
C ALA A 231 8.10 -1.19 1.58
N GLY A 232 7.97 -2.49 1.88
CA GLY A 232 7.48 -2.97 3.17
C GLY A 232 8.38 -2.61 4.36
N VAL A 233 9.71 -2.59 4.18
CA VAL A 233 10.69 -2.16 5.21
C VAL A 233 10.51 -0.68 5.52
N GLU A 234 10.40 0.16 4.49
CA GLU A 234 10.21 1.60 4.64
C GLU A 234 8.86 1.94 5.30
N GLU A 235 7.81 1.21 4.92
CA GLU A 235 6.50 1.27 5.57
C GLU A 235 6.59 0.90 7.07
N ALA A 236 7.39 -0.11 7.41
CA ALA A 236 7.67 -0.53 8.78
C ALA A 236 8.59 0.43 9.54
N GLY A 237 9.27 1.35 8.85
CA GLY A 237 10.11 2.39 9.43
C GLY A 237 11.61 2.13 9.42
N GLY A 238 12.04 1.05 8.78
CA GLY A 238 13.44 0.79 8.50
C GLY A 238 13.95 1.52 7.25
N GLU A 239 15.25 1.40 7.01
CA GLU A 239 15.92 1.82 5.79
C GLU A 239 16.25 0.58 4.95
N SER A 240 15.79 0.54 3.70
CA SER A 240 16.02 -0.60 2.80
C SER A 240 17.33 -0.44 2.01
N VAL A 241 18.14 -1.50 1.92
CA VAL A 241 19.38 -1.52 1.13
C VAL A 241 19.35 -2.71 0.18
N LEU A 242 19.25 -2.45 -1.14
CA LEU A 242 19.20 -3.49 -2.16
C LEU A 242 20.61 -3.93 -2.58
N TYR A 243 20.94 -5.19 -2.35
CA TYR A 243 22.19 -5.78 -2.80
C TYR A 243 22.08 -6.35 -4.22
N PRO A 244 23.20 -6.55 -4.92
CA PRO A 244 23.21 -7.31 -6.17
C PRO A 244 22.55 -8.67 -6.00
N HIS A 245 21.93 -9.13 -7.07
CA HIS A 245 21.42 -10.49 -7.15
C HIS A 245 22.55 -11.51 -6.93
N ALA A 246 22.29 -12.56 -6.16
CA ALA A 246 23.21 -13.65 -5.92
C ALA A 246 22.77 -14.88 -6.73
N GLY A 247 23.66 -15.40 -7.58
CA GLY A 247 23.42 -16.69 -8.23
C GLY A 247 23.47 -17.86 -7.24
N ASP A 248 23.30 -19.08 -7.75
CA ASP A 248 23.32 -20.31 -6.95
C ASP A 248 24.75 -20.74 -6.48
N ASP A 249 25.76 -19.88 -6.64
CA ASP A 249 27.15 -20.13 -6.23
C ASP A 249 27.38 -19.83 -4.73
N TYR A 250 28.04 -20.77 -4.03
CA TYR A 250 28.27 -20.66 -2.59
C TYR A 250 29.15 -19.47 -2.22
N ASP A 251 30.26 -19.27 -2.93
CA ASP A 251 31.26 -18.23 -2.59
C ASP A 251 30.69 -16.83 -2.84
N GLU A 252 29.92 -16.67 -3.92
CA GLU A 252 29.19 -15.42 -4.20
C GLU A 252 28.11 -15.13 -3.16
N MET A 253 27.28 -16.13 -2.82
CA MET A 253 26.24 -15.99 -1.80
C MET A 253 26.84 -15.64 -0.43
N GLU A 254 27.88 -16.36 -0.01
CA GLU A 254 28.59 -16.10 1.25
C GLU A 254 29.12 -14.65 1.29
N ARG A 255 29.78 -14.21 0.21
CA ARG A 255 30.33 -12.86 0.10
C ARG A 255 29.26 -11.79 0.22
N LEU A 256 28.11 -11.96 -0.43
CA LEU A 256 27.01 -10.99 -0.41
C LEU A 256 26.31 -10.95 0.93
N LEU A 257 25.98 -12.10 1.52
CA LEU A 257 25.35 -12.17 2.84
C LEU A 257 26.24 -11.59 3.94
N ARG A 258 27.55 -11.84 3.88
CA ARG A 258 28.51 -11.25 4.83
C ARG A 258 28.62 -9.75 4.68
N ARG A 259 28.71 -9.25 3.45
CA ARG A 259 28.72 -7.81 3.20
C ARG A 259 27.44 -7.16 3.74
N ALA A 260 26.29 -7.78 3.51
CA ALA A 260 25.02 -7.29 4.04
C ALA A 260 25.00 -7.32 5.57
N ALA A 261 25.53 -8.37 6.21
CA ALA A 261 25.59 -8.47 7.67
C ALA A 261 26.52 -7.42 8.30
N ASP A 262 27.63 -7.09 7.64
CA ASP A 262 28.57 -6.05 8.09
C ASP A 262 27.96 -4.64 7.98
N GLU A 263 27.06 -4.41 7.01
CA GLU A 263 26.50 -3.10 6.70
C GLU A 263 25.08 -2.88 7.27
N CYS A 264 24.37 -3.91 7.73
CA CYS A 264 22.94 -3.85 8.08
C CYS A 264 22.63 -4.56 9.41
N ASP A 265 21.55 -4.15 10.06
CA ASP A 265 21.06 -4.75 11.32
C ASP A 265 20.27 -6.04 11.07
N LEU A 266 19.59 -6.09 9.92
CA LEU A 266 18.87 -7.26 9.43
C LEU A 266 19.22 -7.54 7.97
N VAL A 267 19.53 -8.79 7.66
CA VAL A 267 19.66 -9.29 6.29
C VAL A 267 18.45 -10.14 5.93
N LEU A 268 17.78 -9.76 4.87
CA LEU A 268 16.68 -10.50 4.26
C LEU A 268 17.17 -11.17 2.98
N SER A 269 16.98 -12.48 2.87
CA SER A 269 17.04 -13.13 1.55
C SER A 269 15.66 -13.25 0.96
N SER A 270 15.54 -13.01 -0.34
CA SER A 270 14.33 -13.29 -1.10
C SER A 270 14.66 -14.21 -2.27
N GLY A 271 13.84 -15.25 -2.50
CA GLY A 271 14.11 -16.21 -3.58
C GLY A 271 14.52 -17.61 -3.13
N SER A 272 14.42 -17.94 -1.83
CA SER A 272 14.70 -19.26 -1.25
C SER A 272 13.66 -20.34 -1.64
N THR A 273 13.33 -20.48 -2.93
CA THR A 273 12.41 -21.49 -3.45
C THR A 273 13.09 -22.66 -4.13
N SER A 274 14.30 -22.48 -4.69
CA SER A 274 15.06 -23.60 -5.24
C SER A 274 15.70 -24.38 -4.08
N ALA A 275 15.64 -25.71 -4.14
CA ALA A 275 16.30 -26.55 -3.13
C ALA A 275 17.81 -26.28 -3.10
N SER A 276 18.42 -25.91 -4.24
CA SER A 276 19.83 -25.54 -4.37
C SER A 276 20.19 -24.27 -3.61
N ALA A 277 19.49 -23.14 -3.85
CA ALA A 277 19.78 -21.88 -3.18
C ALA A 277 19.49 -21.95 -1.68
N VAL A 278 18.40 -22.62 -1.28
CA VAL A 278 18.07 -22.87 0.13
C VAL A 278 19.16 -23.68 0.82
N ASP A 279 19.65 -24.74 0.17
CA ASP A 279 20.74 -25.57 0.71
C ASP A 279 22.05 -24.77 0.86
N VAL A 280 22.34 -23.83 -0.07
CA VAL A 280 23.52 -22.95 -0.01
C VAL A 280 23.38 -21.95 1.14
N ILE A 281 22.27 -21.21 1.20
CA ILE A 281 21.99 -20.23 2.24
C ILE A 281 22.04 -20.86 3.64
N TYR A 282 21.40 -22.01 3.79
CA TYR A 282 21.41 -22.78 5.04
C TYR A 282 22.84 -23.07 5.52
N ARG A 283 23.70 -23.54 4.61
CA ARG A 283 25.12 -23.81 4.94
C ARG A 283 25.89 -22.55 5.31
N VAL A 284 25.67 -21.45 4.58
CA VAL A 284 26.33 -20.16 4.90
C VAL A 284 25.98 -19.71 6.31
N ILE A 285 24.70 -19.80 6.71
CA ILE A 285 24.26 -19.39 8.05
C ILE A 285 24.86 -20.30 9.13
N GLU A 286 24.84 -21.61 8.95
CA GLU A 286 25.42 -22.55 9.93
C GLU A 286 26.94 -22.42 10.06
N GLU A 287 27.65 -22.11 8.98
CA GLU A 287 29.11 -21.94 9.01
C GLU A 287 29.56 -20.57 9.50
N ARG A 288 28.73 -19.54 9.31
CA ARG A 288 29.08 -18.12 9.54
C ARG A 288 28.15 -17.43 10.55
N GLY A 289 27.51 -18.20 11.41
CA GLY A 289 26.59 -17.69 12.42
C GLY A 289 25.80 -18.80 13.09
N GLU A 290 24.50 -18.56 13.30
CA GLU A 290 23.61 -19.46 14.03
C GLU A 290 22.23 -19.53 13.35
N LEU A 291 21.75 -20.75 13.07
CA LEU A 291 20.39 -20.96 12.59
C LEU A 291 19.45 -21.27 13.76
N LEU A 292 18.43 -20.43 13.95
CA LEU A 292 17.46 -20.56 15.04
C LEU A 292 16.20 -21.30 14.62
N LEU A 293 15.80 -21.16 13.36
CA LEU A 293 14.56 -21.74 12.86
C LEU A 293 14.70 -22.13 11.39
N HIS A 294 14.18 -23.30 11.05
CA HIS A 294 14.08 -23.80 9.68
C HIS A 294 12.66 -24.27 9.37
N GLY A 295 11.87 -23.34 8.83
CA GLY A 295 10.53 -23.56 8.35
C GLY A 295 9.44 -23.41 9.41
N VAL A 296 8.31 -22.85 8.98
CA VAL A 296 7.17 -22.54 9.86
C VAL A 296 5.92 -23.27 9.35
N ALA A 297 5.07 -23.69 10.29
CA ALA A 297 3.78 -24.33 10.03
C ALA A 297 2.69 -23.35 9.53
N VAL A 298 3.02 -22.55 8.50
CA VAL A 298 2.13 -21.57 7.86
C VAL A 298 2.00 -21.87 6.35
N LYS A 299 0.85 -21.53 5.78
CA LYS A 299 0.57 -21.57 4.34
C LYS A 299 -0.04 -20.23 3.87
N PRO A 300 0.52 -19.57 2.85
CA PRO A 300 1.80 -19.86 2.20
C PRO A 300 3.01 -19.48 3.08
N GLY A 301 4.21 -19.94 2.71
CA GLY A 301 5.46 -19.48 3.34
C GLY A 301 6.20 -20.46 4.26
N LYS A 302 6.03 -21.77 4.02
CA LYS A 302 6.74 -22.85 4.71
C LYS A 302 8.27 -22.65 4.84
N PRO A 303 9.04 -22.29 3.79
CA PRO A 303 10.52 -22.28 3.85
C PRO A 303 11.08 -20.96 4.41
N MET A 304 10.66 -20.57 5.61
CA MET A 304 11.19 -19.41 6.31
C MET A 304 12.41 -19.80 7.15
N LEU A 305 13.49 -19.04 7.06
CA LEU A 305 14.70 -19.23 7.88
C LEU A 305 14.84 -18.07 8.85
N VAL A 306 15.28 -18.33 10.07
CA VAL A 306 15.63 -17.29 11.05
C VAL A 306 16.97 -17.64 11.65
N GLY A 307 17.88 -16.66 11.73
CA GLY A 307 19.22 -16.87 12.25
C GLY A 307 19.96 -15.58 12.56
N ARG A 308 21.23 -15.74 12.88
CA ARG A 308 22.21 -14.67 13.09
C ARG A 308 23.40 -14.91 12.18
N LEU A 309 24.00 -13.84 11.67
CA LEU A 309 25.24 -13.88 10.90
C LEU A 309 26.33 -13.11 11.64
N ASP A 310 27.52 -13.69 11.74
CA ASP A 310 28.67 -13.05 12.38
C ASP A 310 29.14 -11.85 11.54
N ARG A 311 29.34 -10.69 12.19
CA ARG A 311 30.01 -9.53 11.59
C ARG A 311 31.53 -9.71 11.65
N ARG A 312 32.26 -9.10 10.72
CA ARG A 312 33.74 -9.07 10.76
C ARG A 312 34.23 -8.22 11.94
N GLY A 313 34.49 -8.90 13.06
CA GLY A 313 35.42 -8.57 14.15
C GLY A 313 35.41 -7.15 14.70
N ASP A 314 34.90 -6.99 15.93
CA ASP A 314 35.48 -6.02 16.86
C ASP A 314 36.67 -6.69 17.58
N GLU A 315 37.86 -6.05 17.56
CA GLU A 315 39.04 -6.49 18.33
C GLU A 315 38.79 -6.49 19.86
N SER A 316 37.62 -6.03 20.31
CA SER A 316 37.15 -6.06 21.71
C SER A 316 36.68 -7.42 22.24
N GLY A 317 36.52 -8.44 21.37
CA GLY A 317 36.08 -9.77 21.79
C GLY A 317 34.57 -9.92 22.01
N SER A 318 33.76 -8.94 21.60
CA SER A 318 32.31 -9.07 21.47
C SER A 318 31.95 -9.62 20.09
N ALA A 319 31.26 -10.76 20.02
CA ALA A 319 30.75 -11.33 18.77
C ALA A 319 29.53 -10.51 18.31
N ALA A 320 29.77 -9.39 17.63
CA ALA A 320 28.70 -8.64 16.98
C ALA A 320 28.08 -9.48 15.86
N THR A 321 26.75 -9.61 15.86
CA THR A 321 26.01 -10.38 14.86
C THR A 321 24.93 -9.51 14.21
N SER A 322 24.66 -9.73 12.93
CA SER A 322 23.47 -9.22 12.25
C SER A 322 22.34 -10.23 12.33
N ALA A 323 21.10 -9.76 12.45
CA ALA A 323 19.93 -10.60 12.27
C ALA A 323 19.85 -11.11 10.83
N TYR A 324 19.31 -12.32 10.63
CA TYR A 324 19.06 -12.90 9.32
C TYR A 324 17.67 -13.54 9.25
N ILE A 325 16.92 -13.23 8.19
CA ILE A 325 15.64 -13.89 7.89
C ILE A 325 15.54 -14.23 6.41
N GLY A 326 15.37 -15.51 6.10
CA GLY A 326 15.14 -15.98 4.73
C GLY A 326 13.65 -16.04 4.40
N LEU A 327 13.23 -15.32 3.37
CA LEU A 327 11.85 -15.29 2.90
C LEU A 327 11.62 -16.30 1.76
N PRO A 328 10.39 -16.85 1.62
CA PRO A 328 10.03 -17.66 0.47
C PRO A 328 10.21 -16.90 -0.86
N GLY A 329 10.54 -17.61 -1.95
CA GLY A 329 10.71 -16.99 -3.27
C GLY A 329 9.42 -16.60 -4.02
N TYR A 330 8.27 -17.19 -3.66
CA TYR A 330 7.01 -16.80 -4.28
C TYR A 330 6.48 -15.45 -3.74
N PRO A 331 6.07 -14.48 -4.60
CA PRO A 331 5.73 -13.12 -4.15
C PRO A 331 4.67 -13.03 -3.07
N VAL A 332 3.56 -13.76 -3.22
CA VAL A 332 2.48 -13.77 -2.21
C VAL A 332 2.97 -14.35 -0.88
N SER A 333 3.88 -15.31 -0.95
CA SER A 333 4.45 -15.96 0.23
C SER A 333 5.44 -15.04 0.94
N ALA A 334 6.34 -14.40 0.18
CA ALA A 334 7.33 -13.47 0.69
C ALA A 334 6.68 -12.32 1.44
N LEU A 335 5.72 -11.62 0.81
CA LEU A 335 5.06 -10.47 1.42
C LEU A 335 4.19 -10.86 2.62
N THR A 336 3.47 -11.98 2.54
CA THR A 336 2.65 -12.48 3.66
C THR A 336 3.52 -12.80 4.88
N ILE A 337 4.65 -13.50 4.69
CA ILE A 337 5.58 -13.84 5.78
C ILE A 337 6.24 -12.57 6.32
N PHE A 338 6.71 -11.68 5.44
CA PHE A 338 7.29 -10.40 5.83
C PHE A 338 6.33 -9.60 6.71
N ARG A 339 5.09 -9.37 6.26
CA ARG A 339 4.09 -8.61 7.00
C ARG A 339 3.71 -9.26 8.34
N THR A 340 3.64 -10.59 8.37
CA THR A 340 3.18 -11.33 9.56
C THR A 340 4.25 -11.45 10.64
N PHE A 341 5.52 -11.57 10.25
CA PHE A 341 6.61 -11.93 11.16
C PHE A 341 7.75 -10.91 11.21
N VAL A 342 8.13 -10.29 10.08
CA VAL A 342 9.31 -9.42 9.99
C VAL A 342 8.98 -7.95 10.25
N ALA A 343 7.92 -7.44 9.61
CA ALA A 343 7.50 -6.05 9.74
C ALA A 343 7.21 -5.63 11.19
N PRO A 344 6.59 -6.47 12.05
CA PRO A 344 6.42 -6.12 13.47
C PRO A 344 7.76 -5.89 14.19
N ALA A 345 8.77 -6.73 13.95
CA ALA A 345 10.09 -6.58 14.57
C ALA A 345 10.82 -5.32 14.09
N ILE A 346 10.71 -4.98 12.80
CA ILE A 346 11.26 -3.72 12.28
C ILE A 346 10.55 -2.52 12.91
N ARG A 347 9.23 -2.57 13.09
CA ARG A 347 8.46 -1.48 13.70
C ARG A 347 8.86 -1.27 15.15
N GLU A 348 8.97 -2.35 15.92
CA GLU A 348 9.41 -2.32 17.30
C GLU A 348 10.81 -1.68 17.41
N ALA A 349 11.76 -2.15 16.60
CA ALA A 349 13.12 -1.60 16.56
C ALA A 349 13.17 -0.13 16.09
N ALA A 350 12.26 0.28 15.19
CA ALA A 350 12.12 1.67 14.75
C ALA A 350 11.28 2.54 15.71
N GLY A 351 10.85 2.00 16.85
CA GLY A 351 9.98 2.70 17.81
C GLY A 351 8.63 3.14 17.21
N ARG A 352 8.17 2.45 16.17
CA ARG A 352 6.87 2.69 15.53
C ARG A 352 5.79 1.88 16.24
N PRO A 353 4.59 2.46 16.43
CA PRO A 353 3.47 1.67 16.90
C PRO A 353 3.12 0.59 15.87
N GLU A 354 2.48 -0.48 16.34
CA GLU A 354 1.78 -1.41 15.46
C GLU A 354 0.87 -0.64 14.51
N PRO A 355 0.81 -1.04 13.22
CA PRO A 355 -0.10 -0.39 12.29
C PRO A 355 -1.52 -0.55 12.84
N ALA A 356 -2.31 0.52 12.79
CA ALA A 356 -3.74 0.45 13.04
C ALA A 356 -4.32 -0.52 12.01
N THR A 357 -4.48 -1.79 12.38
CA THR A 357 -5.00 -2.80 11.46
C THR A 357 -6.49 -2.89 11.69
N ALA A 358 -7.28 -2.60 10.66
CA ALA A 358 -8.70 -2.85 10.74
C ALA A 358 -8.96 -4.35 10.64
N THR A 359 -9.71 -4.88 11.60
CA THR A 359 -10.34 -6.20 11.49
C THR A 359 -11.78 -6.01 11.07
N VAL A 360 -12.19 -6.69 10.02
CA VAL A 360 -13.55 -6.64 9.50
C VAL A 360 -14.16 -8.02 9.64
N GLU A 361 -15.32 -8.08 10.29
CA GLU A 361 -16.14 -9.29 10.29
C GLU A 361 -16.84 -9.40 8.92
N GLY A 362 -16.76 -10.56 8.29
CA GLY A 362 -17.36 -10.82 6.99
C GLY A 362 -18.01 -12.20 6.93
N ARG A 363 -18.69 -12.48 5.82
CA ARG A 363 -19.27 -13.81 5.54
C ARG A 363 -18.64 -14.40 4.30
N MET A 364 -18.24 -15.67 4.38
CA MET A 364 -17.69 -16.38 3.23
C MET A 364 -18.70 -16.45 2.07
N GLY A 365 -18.32 -15.97 0.89
CA GLY A 365 -19.13 -16.05 -0.32
C GLY A 365 -19.11 -17.43 -0.97
N LEU A 366 -18.05 -18.20 -0.73
CA LEU A 366 -17.85 -19.55 -1.24
C LEU A 366 -17.44 -20.48 -0.09
N GLY A 367 -17.83 -21.75 -0.18
CA GLY A 367 -17.33 -22.79 0.71
C GLY A 367 -15.96 -23.27 0.25
N GLU A 368 -15.04 -23.48 1.18
CA GLU A 368 -13.65 -23.84 0.91
C GLU A 368 -13.22 -25.06 1.74
N ARG A 369 -12.55 -26.03 1.11
CA ARG A 369 -12.06 -27.27 1.76
C ARG A 369 -10.55 -27.27 1.88
N TYR A 370 -10.06 -27.64 3.06
CA TYR A 370 -8.65 -27.67 3.43
C TYR A 370 -8.32 -28.99 4.15
N GLY A 371 -7.06 -29.42 4.11
CA GLY A 371 -6.66 -30.69 4.71
C GLY A 371 -5.15 -30.86 4.79
N GLU A 372 -4.47 -29.92 5.46
CA GLU A 372 -2.99 -29.90 5.52
C GLU A 372 -2.40 -29.59 6.90
N GLY A 373 -3.21 -29.46 7.96
CA GLY A 373 -2.73 -29.35 9.35
C GLY A 373 -1.82 -28.16 9.64
N ARG A 374 -1.98 -27.04 8.93
CA ARG A 374 -1.14 -25.84 9.05
C ARG A 374 -1.99 -24.59 9.04
N MET A 375 -1.53 -23.54 9.73
CA MET A 375 -2.23 -22.26 9.75
C MET A 375 -2.21 -21.66 8.35
N ARG A 376 -3.38 -21.43 7.76
CA ARG A 376 -3.48 -20.81 6.43
C ARG A 376 -3.80 -19.33 6.57
N LEU A 377 -2.95 -18.50 5.98
CA LEU A 377 -3.21 -17.09 5.77
C LEU A 377 -3.84 -16.96 4.38
N MET A 378 -5.17 -17.10 4.32
CA MET A 378 -5.92 -17.08 3.07
C MET A 378 -6.09 -15.64 2.58
N PRO A 379 -5.54 -15.26 1.42
CA PRO A 379 -5.79 -13.94 0.82
C PRO A 379 -7.25 -13.86 0.38
N VAL A 380 -7.94 -12.80 0.80
CA VAL A 380 -9.35 -12.59 0.50
C VAL A 380 -9.61 -11.18 -0.01
N GLY A 381 -10.59 -11.06 -0.89
CA GLY A 381 -11.23 -9.79 -1.21
C GLY A 381 -12.54 -9.63 -0.42
N LEU A 382 -12.93 -8.38 -0.22
CA LEU A 382 -14.20 -7.96 0.35
C LEU A 382 -15.13 -7.44 -0.75
N LEU A 383 -16.43 -7.48 -0.48
CA LEU A 383 -17.46 -6.82 -1.28
C LEU A 383 -18.60 -6.40 -0.34
N ASP A 384 -18.89 -5.11 -0.29
CA ASP A 384 -20.01 -4.56 0.48
C ASP A 384 -21.30 -4.69 -0.33
N LEU A 385 -22.30 -5.39 0.19
CA LEU A 385 -23.54 -5.68 -0.54
C LEU A 385 -24.67 -4.68 -0.22
N ALA A 386 -24.75 -4.17 1.00
CA ALA A 386 -25.70 -3.15 1.46
C ALA A 386 -25.28 -2.58 2.82
N ASP A 387 -25.82 -1.41 3.18
CA ASP A 387 -25.61 -0.80 4.49
C ASP A 387 -26.21 -1.67 5.62
N GLY A 388 -25.34 -2.19 6.49
CA GLY A 388 -25.73 -2.89 7.73
C GLY A 388 -25.57 -4.41 7.71
N ASP A 389 -25.27 -5.02 6.56
CA ASP A 389 -24.87 -6.43 6.48
C ASP A 389 -23.34 -6.59 6.54
N LEU A 390 -22.88 -7.77 6.96
CA LEU A 390 -21.46 -8.09 6.93
C LEU A 390 -20.99 -8.21 5.47
N PRO A 391 -19.81 -7.65 5.11
CA PRO A 391 -19.24 -7.80 3.77
C PRO A 391 -19.10 -9.26 3.37
N LEU A 392 -19.24 -9.50 2.07
CA LEU A 392 -18.93 -10.79 1.47
C LEU A 392 -17.41 -10.96 1.36
N VAL A 393 -16.92 -12.12 1.76
CA VAL A 393 -15.50 -12.47 1.74
C VAL A 393 -15.28 -13.55 0.67
N TYR A 394 -14.39 -13.31 -0.28
CA TYR A 394 -14.09 -14.29 -1.33
C TYR A 394 -12.59 -14.52 -1.48
N PRO A 395 -12.15 -15.77 -1.72
CA PRO A 395 -10.74 -16.05 -1.95
C PRO A 395 -10.29 -15.49 -3.30
N VAL A 396 -9.08 -14.92 -3.32
CA VAL A 396 -8.43 -14.39 -4.53
C VAL A 396 -7.18 -15.20 -4.92
N ASP A 397 -7.08 -16.40 -4.37
CA ASP A 397 -5.92 -17.29 -4.54
C ASP A 397 -5.84 -17.83 -5.97
N LYS A 398 -4.88 -17.32 -6.75
CA LYS A 398 -4.50 -17.85 -8.07
C LYS A 398 -3.23 -18.72 -7.99
N GLY A 399 -2.83 -19.11 -6.79
CA GLY A 399 -1.55 -19.76 -6.49
C GLY A 399 -0.51 -18.75 -6.00
N SER A 400 0.44 -19.22 -5.18
CA SER A 400 1.41 -18.36 -4.48
C SER A 400 2.36 -17.58 -5.38
N GLY A 401 2.56 -18.03 -6.63
CA GLY A 401 3.42 -17.37 -7.62
C GLY A 401 2.75 -16.20 -8.38
N ALA A 402 1.44 -15.99 -8.22
CA ALA A 402 0.73 -14.95 -8.96
C ALA A 402 0.84 -13.58 -8.27
N THR A 403 1.58 -12.65 -8.86
CA THR A 403 1.68 -11.27 -8.35
C THR A 403 0.33 -10.56 -8.29
N THR A 404 -0.60 -10.89 -9.19
CA THR A 404 -1.95 -10.31 -9.19
C THR A 404 -2.75 -10.64 -7.93
N SER A 405 -2.49 -11.78 -7.28
CA SER A 405 -3.15 -12.14 -6.02
C SER A 405 -2.77 -11.21 -4.86
N LEU A 406 -1.66 -10.47 -4.95
CA LEU A 406 -1.32 -9.44 -3.97
C LEU A 406 -2.20 -8.20 -4.11
N VAL A 407 -2.53 -7.81 -5.34
CA VAL A 407 -3.31 -6.60 -5.65
C VAL A 407 -4.81 -6.87 -5.49
N GLU A 408 -5.25 -8.09 -5.79
CA GLU A 408 -6.67 -8.47 -5.71
C GLU A 408 -7.15 -8.73 -4.27
N ALA A 409 -6.25 -8.82 -3.29
CA ALA A 409 -6.56 -9.11 -1.89
C ALA A 409 -6.67 -7.84 -1.04
N ASP A 410 -7.73 -7.77 -0.23
CA ASP A 410 -7.98 -6.70 0.74
C ASP A 410 -7.38 -7.02 2.12
N GLY A 411 -7.23 -8.32 2.41
CA GLY A 411 -6.69 -8.79 3.66
C GLY A 411 -6.51 -10.30 3.69
N VAL A 412 -6.32 -10.83 4.90
CA VAL A 412 -6.15 -12.26 5.14
C VAL A 412 -7.14 -12.77 6.16
N VAL A 413 -7.69 -13.96 5.90
CA VAL A 413 -8.37 -14.78 6.91
C VAL A 413 -7.36 -15.80 7.44
N ALA A 414 -7.11 -15.77 8.75
CA ALA A 414 -6.29 -16.78 9.42
C ALA A 414 -7.16 -18.01 9.72
N VAL A 415 -6.93 -19.08 8.98
CA VAL A 415 -7.64 -20.35 9.13
C VAL A 415 -6.80 -21.27 10.01
N ASP A 416 -7.44 -21.80 11.07
CA ASP A 416 -6.80 -22.67 12.04
C ASP A 416 -6.33 -23.99 11.37
N PRO A 417 -5.17 -24.55 11.77
CA PRO A 417 -4.68 -25.84 11.28
C PRO A 417 -5.70 -26.98 11.28
N ASP A 418 -6.61 -27.01 12.26
CA ASP A 418 -7.60 -28.07 12.46
C ASP A 418 -8.91 -27.82 11.68
N THR A 419 -9.01 -26.68 10.98
CA THR A 419 -10.19 -26.33 10.18
C THR A 419 -10.11 -26.96 8.79
N GLU A 420 -10.86 -28.03 8.57
CA GLU A 420 -10.93 -28.73 7.27
C GLU A 420 -11.89 -28.08 6.27
N TYR A 421 -12.82 -27.25 6.75
CA TYR A 421 -13.86 -26.70 5.90
C TYR A 421 -14.36 -25.36 6.44
N LEU A 422 -14.46 -24.38 5.56
CA LEU A 422 -15.18 -23.13 5.78
C LEU A 422 -16.42 -23.13 4.91
N ASP A 423 -17.59 -22.98 5.52
CA ASP A 423 -18.86 -23.02 4.81
C ASP A 423 -19.21 -21.69 4.15
N ARG A 424 -19.99 -21.76 3.07
CA ARG A 424 -20.61 -20.54 2.50
C ARG A 424 -21.52 -19.91 3.55
N GLY A 425 -21.36 -18.61 3.77
CA GLY A 425 -22.09 -17.83 4.77
C GLY A 425 -21.49 -17.87 6.17
N GLU A 426 -20.44 -18.67 6.40
CA GLU A 426 -19.73 -18.72 7.67
C GLU A 426 -19.07 -17.37 7.98
N ARG A 427 -19.14 -16.97 9.25
CA ARG A 427 -18.54 -15.71 9.72
C ARG A 427 -17.04 -15.88 9.87
N VAL A 428 -16.28 -14.95 9.31
CA VAL A 428 -14.83 -14.93 9.38
C VAL A 428 -14.33 -13.54 9.73
N THR A 429 -13.23 -13.47 10.49
CA THR A 429 -12.53 -12.22 10.75
C THR A 429 -11.46 -12.02 9.68
N VAL A 430 -11.57 -10.93 8.94
CA VAL A 430 -10.58 -10.52 7.94
C VAL A 430 -9.64 -9.50 8.59
N ARG A 431 -8.34 -9.81 8.60
CA ARG A 431 -7.31 -8.84 8.95
C ARG A 431 -6.92 -8.09 7.69
N LEU A 432 -7.31 -6.82 7.58
CA LEU A 432 -7.01 -6.00 6.41
C LEU A 432 -5.52 -5.75 6.27
N PHE A 433 -5.08 -5.56 5.03
CA PHE A 433 -3.70 -5.16 4.73
C PHE A 433 -3.39 -3.71 5.08
N SER A 434 -4.42 -2.88 5.17
CA SER A 434 -4.38 -1.49 5.63
C SER A 434 -5.74 -1.12 6.20
N PRO A 435 -5.83 -0.23 7.22
CA PRO A 435 -7.11 0.30 7.69
C PRO A 435 -7.82 1.16 6.63
N GLU A 436 -7.08 1.58 5.59
CA GLU A 436 -7.60 2.40 4.48
C GLU A 436 -8.13 1.55 3.32
N VAL A 437 -8.09 0.22 3.44
CA VAL A 437 -8.67 -0.67 2.42
C VAL A 437 -10.14 -0.32 2.22
N ARG A 438 -10.47 0.00 0.97
CA ARG A 438 -11.85 0.25 0.53
C ARG A 438 -12.28 -0.92 -0.34
N PRO A 439 -13.24 -1.75 0.11
CA PRO A 439 -13.83 -2.76 -0.75
C PRO A 439 -14.28 -2.14 -2.08
N PRO A 440 -14.19 -2.88 -3.20
CA PRO A 440 -14.64 -2.38 -4.49
C PRO A 440 -16.13 -2.04 -4.44
N SER A 441 -16.51 -0.96 -5.12
CA SER A 441 -17.92 -0.57 -5.28
C SER A 441 -18.68 -1.63 -6.10
N LEU A 442 -17.97 -2.22 -7.08
CA LEU A 442 -18.44 -3.22 -8.02
C LEU A 442 -17.41 -4.34 -8.15
N LEU A 443 -17.84 -5.59 -7.95
CA LEU A 443 -17.06 -6.78 -8.30
C LEU A 443 -17.59 -7.40 -9.60
N GLY A 444 -16.81 -7.29 -10.67
CA GLY A 444 -17.04 -7.97 -11.93
C GLY A 444 -16.13 -9.19 -12.13
N VAL A 445 -16.61 -10.18 -12.88
CA VAL A 445 -15.81 -11.36 -13.27
C VAL A 445 -16.10 -11.76 -14.72
N GLY A 446 -15.27 -12.61 -15.31
CA GLY A 446 -15.60 -13.29 -16.56
C GLY A 446 -14.61 -13.03 -17.71
N GLU A 447 -15.13 -12.81 -18.91
CA GLU A 447 -14.34 -12.59 -20.12
C GLU A 447 -13.63 -11.24 -20.11
N ASP A 448 -12.32 -11.27 -20.31
CA ASP A 448 -11.50 -10.09 -20.54
C ASP A 448 -11.72 -9.53 -21.97
N ASP A 449 -11.81 -8.21 -22.10
CA ASP A 449 -12.12 -7.53 -23.36
C ASP A 449 -11.63 -6.06 -23.38
N PRO A 450 -11.08 -5.58 -24.51
CA PRO A 450 -10.71 -4.18 -24.70
C PRO A 450 -11.79 -3.13 -24.38
N ALA A 451 -13.04 -3.35 -24.79
CA ALA A 451 -14.15 -2.42 -24.51
C ALA A 451 -14.57 -2.48 -23.04
N LEU A 452 -14.49 -3.66 -22.41
CA LEU A 452 -14.68 -3.79 -20.97
C LEU A 452 -13.66 -2.97 -20.18
N ASN A 453 -12.38 -2.99 -20.57
CA ASN A 453 -11.35 -2.20 -19.87
C ASN A 453 -11.68 -0.70 -19.89
N ARG A 454 -12.13 -0.18 -21.04
CA ARG A 454 -12.61 1.22 -21.16
C ARG A 454 -13.87 1.50 -20.36
N LEU A 455 -14.74 0.51 -20.17
CA LEU A 455 -15.93 0.61 -19.34
C LEU A 455 -15.55 0.69 -17.87
N LEU A 456 -14.62 -0.15 -17.41
CA LEU A 456 -14.13 -0.13 -16.03
C LEU A 456 -13.44 1.20 -15.68
N ASP A 457 -12.71 1.83 -16.62
CA ASP A 457 -12.09 3.14 -16.42
C ASP A 457 -13.09 4.27 -16.09
N ARG A 458 -14.39 4.07 -16.35
CA ARG A 458 -15.46 5.05 -16.09
C ARG A 458 -16.11 4.90 -14.71
N LEU A 459 -15.82 3.83 -13.99
CA LEU A 459 -16.48 3.50 -12.73
C LEU A 459 -15.60 3.91 -11.55
N GLU A 460 -16.23 4.26 -10.44
CA GLU A 460 -15.50 4.54 -9.21
C GLU A 460 -15.06 3.24 -8.51
N ASN A 461 -13.76 2.99 -8.40
CA ASN A 461 -13.19 1.84 -7.66
C ASN A 461 -13.75 0.44 -8.02
N PRO A 462 -13.81 0.05 -9.31
CA PRO A 462 -14.22 -1.30 -9.69
C PRO A 462 -13.11 -2.31 -9.43
N ARG A 463 -13.50 -3.56 -9.17
CA ARG A 463 -12.59 -4.72 -9.24
C ARG A 463 -13.11 -5.72 -10.26
N TYR A 464 -12.22 -6.14 -11.16
CA TYR A 464 -12.55 -7.12 -12.19
C TYR A 464 -11.61 -8.32 -12.17
N LEU A 465 -12.15 -9.54 -12.12
CA LEU A 465 -11.36 -10.78 -12.16
C LEU A 465 -11.55 -11.52 -13.51
N PRO A 466 -10.53 -11.56 -14.39
CA PRO A 466 -10.62 -12.18 -15.71
C PRO A 466 -10.50 -13.71 -15.60
N VAL A 467 -11.62 -14.38 -15.36
CA VAL A 467 -11.71 -15.84 -15.15
C VAL A 467 -12.31 -16.59 -16.35
N GLY A 468 -12.65 -15.88 -17.43
CA GLY A 468 -13.34 -16.43 -18.59
C GLY A 468 -14.84 -16.55 -18.40
N SER A 469 -15.58 -16.54 -19.51
CA SER A 469 -17.04 -16.64 -19.59
C SER A 469 -17.65 -17.76 -18.74
N ARG A 470 -17.10 -18.99 -18.83
CA ARG A 470 -17.66 -20.17 -18.16
C ARG A 470 -17.57 -20.10 -16.64
N GLU A 471 -16.40 -19.71 -16.12
CA GLU A 471 -16.19 -19.56 -14.68
C GLU A 471 -16.88 -18.30 -14.15
N GLY A 472 -16.97 -17.23 -14.96
CA GLY A 472 -17.73 -16.02 -14.63
C GLY A 472 -19.21 -16.32 -14.37
N LEU A 473 -19.87 -17.04 -15.27
CA LEU A 473 -21.26 -17.51 -15.08
C LEU A 473 -21.42 -18.39 -13.84
N ARG A 474 -20.46 -19.28 -13.59
CA ARG A 474 -20.48 -20.14 -12.40
C ARG A 474 -20.40 -19.31 -11.12
N ARG A 475 -19.49 -18.33 -11.05
CA ARG A 475 -19.33 -17.45 -9.88
C ARG A 475 -20.54 -16.54 -9.67
N LEU A 476 -21.15 -16.05 -10.76
CA LEU A 476 -22.39 -15.28 -10.70
C LEU A 476 -23.52 -16.09 -10.06
N ARG A 477 -23.71 -17.33 -10.52
CA ARG A 477 -24.67 -18.29 -9.92
C ARG A 477 -24.37 -18.57 -8.44
N ASP A 478 -23.09 -18.67 -8.09
CA ASP A 478 -22.67 -18.90 -6.72
C ASP A 478 -22.84 -17.64 -5.83
N GLY A 479 -23.28 -16.50 -6.41
CA GLY A 479 -23.66 -15.29 -5.69
C GLY A 479 -22.47 -14.52 -5.13
N VAL A 480 -21.32 -14.54 -5.81
CA VAL A 480 -20.11 -13.81 -5.38
C VAL A 480 -20.00 -12.43 -6.03
N PRO A 481 -19.89 -12.33 -7.37
CA PRO A 481 -19.75 -11.03 -8.04
C PRO A 481 -21.09 -10.33 -8.20
N ASP A 482 -21.04 -9.03 -8.45
CA ASP A 482 -22.20 -8.25 -8.87
C ASP A 482 -22.54 -8.52 -10.33
N VAL A 483 -21.52 -8.63 -11.17
CA VAL A 483 -21.67 -8.84 -12.61
C VAL A 483 -20.72 -9.89 -13.17
N ALA A 484 -21.15 -10.57 -14.23
CA ALA A 484 -20.31 -11.40 -15.07
C ALA A 484 -20.35 -10.91 -16.52
N VAL A 485 -19.18 -10.80 -17.14
CA VAL A 485 -19.02 -10.53 -18.57
C VAL A 485 -18.83 -11.84 -19.29
N VAL A 486 -19.65 -12.07 -20.31
CA VAL A 486 -19.77 -13.37 -20.97
C VAL A 486 -19.73 -13.16 -22.46
N ALA A 487 -18.90 -13.93 -23.16
CA ALA A 487 -18.74 -13.84 -24.60
C ALA A 487 -19.11 -15.15 -25.30
N GLY A 488 -19.78 -15.02 -26.45
CA GLY A 488 -20.14 -16.14 -27.31
C GLY A 488 -21.39 -16.91 -26.87
N PRO A 489 -21.70 -18.00 -27.58
CA PRO A 489 -22.79 -18.89 -27.20
C PRO A 489 -22.49 -19.57 -25.87
N THR A 490 -23.49 -19.61 -24.99
CA THR A 490 -23.36 -20.18 -23.66
C THR A 490 -24.29 -21.37 -23.52
N ASP A 491 -23.76 -22.57 -23.26
CA ASP A 491 -24.58 -23.77 -23.05
C ASP A 491 -25.32 -23.77 -21.70
N ARG A 492 -25.06 -22.77 -20.85
CA ARG A 492 -25.60 -22.66 -19.49
C ARG A 492 -26.33 -21.34 -19.30
N GLU A 493 -27.65 -21.44 -19.13
CA GLU A 493 -28.43 -20.33 -18.61
C GLU A 493 -28.26 -20.24 -17.09
N VAL A 494 -27.91 -19.04 -16.63
CA VAL A 494 -27.87 -18.67 -15.21
C VAL A 494 -28.87 -17.55 -15.01
N GLU A 495 -29.67 -17.65 -13.95
CA GLU A 495 -30.60 -16.58 -13.57
C GLU A 495 -29.82 -15.27 -13.38
N SER A 496 -30.09 -14.29 -14.23
CA SER A 496 -29.33 -13.05 -14.32
C SER A 496 -30.15 -11.97 -15.02
N VAL A 497 -29.81 -10.71 -14.76
CA VAL A 497 -30.33 -9.55 -15.47
C VAL A 497 -29.30 -9.13 -16.51
N GLU A 498 -29.70 -9.05 -17.78
CA GLU A 498 -28.82 -8.56 -18.82
C GLU A 498 -28.80 -7.02 -18.81
N LEU A 499 -27.63 -6.42 -18.58
CA LEU A 499 -27.47 -4.97 -18.50
C LEU A 499 -27.23 -4.32 -19.86
N GLY A 500 -26.60 -5.06 -20.78
CA GLY A 500 -26.16 -4.55 -22.07
C GLY A 500 -24.95 -5.30 -22.59
N GLY A 501 -24.40 -4.83 -23.70
CA GLY A 501 -23.25 -5.48 -24.32
C GLY A 501 -22.89 -4.91 -25.69
N TRP A 502 -21.92 -5.55 -26.33
CA TRP A 502 -21.43 -5.21 -27.65
C TRP A 502 -21.19 -6.49 -28.45
N THR A 503 -20.98 -6.31 -29.74
CA THR A 503 -20.53 -7.39 -30.63
C THR A 503 -19.09 -7.11 -31.02
N ARG A 504 -18.29 -8.16 -31.12
CA ARG A 504 -16.89 -8.09 -31.55
C ARG A 504 -16.59 -9.14 -32.61
N GLU A 505 -15.71 -8.80 -33.53
CA GLU A 505 -15.24 -9.72 -34.56
C GLU A 505 -14.09 -10.59 -34.05
N TRP A 506 -14.20 -11.89 -34.26
CA TRP A 506 -13.25 -12.88 -33.83
C TRP A 506 -12.83 -13.78 -34.99
N GLY A 507 -11.67 -14.41 -34.87
CA GLY A 507 -11.18 -15.29 -35.91
C GLY A 507 -9.74 -15.71 -35.70
N LEU A 508 -9.04 -15.90 -36.82
CA LEU A 508 -7.66 -16.36 -36.87
C LEU A 508 -6.73 -15.17 -37.09
N VAL A 509 -5.70 -15.08 -36.27
CA VAL A 509 -4.63 -14.10 -36.38
C VAL A 509 -3.38 -14.79 -36.90
N VAL A 510 -2.77 -14.20 -37.92
CA VAL A 510 -1.60 -14.74 -38.62
C VAL A 510 -0.54 -13.65 -38.79
N PRO A 511 0.74 -14.01 -39.04
CA PRO A 511 1.80 -13.02 -39.22
C PRO A 511 1.49 -12.04 -40.35
N ALA A 512 2.10 -10.85 -40.28
CA ALA A 512 2.00 -9.83 -41.33
C ALA A 512 2.28 -10.43 -42.73
N GLY A 513 1.43 -10.13 -43.70
CA GLY A 513 1.51 -10.66 -45.06
C GLY A 513 1.00 -12.10 -45.23
N ASN A 514 0.49 -12.75 -44.17
CA ASN A 514 -0.14 -14.07 -44.19
C ASN A 514 0.65 -15.11 -45.02
N PRO A 515 1.90 -15.44 -44.63
CA PRO A 515 2.79 -16.29 -45.42
C PRO A 515 2.27 -17.72 -45.60
N ALA A 516 1.40 -18.17 -44.68
CA ALA A 516 0.76 -19.46 -44.75
C ALA A 516 -0.49 -19.45 -45.64
N ASP A 517 -0.93 -18.33 -46.19
CA ASP A 517 -2.15 -18.20 -47.02
C ASP A 517 -3.38 -18.80 -46.32
N VAL A 518 -3.58 -18.41 -45.06
CA VAL A 518 -4.74 -18.83 -44.25
C VAL A 518 -5.95 -18.02 -44.71
N THR A 519 -7.01 -18.70 -45.15
CA THR A 519 -8.23 -18.05 -45.66
C THR A 519 -9.45 -18.30 -44.81
N GLY A 520 -9.38 -19.26 -43.88
CA GLY A 520 -10.51 -19.70 -43.06
C GLY A 520 -10.14 -20.85 -42.13
N LEU A 521 -11.14 -21.41 -41.46
CA LEU A 521 -10.98 -22.51 -40.50
C LEU A 521 -10.41 -23.77 -41.15
N GLU A 522 -10.79 -24.03 -42.40
CA GLU A 522 -10.32 -25.16 -43.22
C GLU A 522 -8.81 -25.16 -43.37
N SER A 523 -8.19 -23.97 -43.46
CA SER A 523 -6.72 -23.87 -43.55
C SER A 523 -6.02 -24.43 -42.31
N VAL A 524 -6.64 -24.30 -41.12
CA VAL A 524 -6.09 -24.80 -39.85
C VAL A 524 -6.29 -26.31 -39.71
N VAL A 525 -7.36 -26.85 -40.29
CA VAL A 525 -7.69 -28.27 -40.26
C VAL A 525 -6.93 -29.07 -41.32
N ASP A 526 -6.82 -28.54 -42.53
CA ASP A 526 -6.32 -29.27 -43.70
C ASP A 526 -4.80 -29.19 -43.88
N ARG A 527 -4.15 -28.29 -43.15
CA ARG A 527 -2.72 -27.99 -43.30
C ARG A 527 -2.00 -28.18 -41.98
N ASP A 528 -0.73 -28.54 -42.07
CA ASP A 528 0.16 -28.66 -40.93
C ASP A 528 0.63 -27.27 -40.46
N LEU A 529 -0.23 -26.60 -39.70
CA LEU A 529 0.01 -25.28 -39.11
C LEU A 529 0.05 -25.40 -37.59
N ARG A 530 1.04 -24.77 -36.96
CA ARG A 530 1.13 -24.68 -35.50
C ARG A 530 0.06 -23.71 -35.01
N PHE A 531 -0.96 -24.23 -34.37
CA PHE A 531 -2.07 -23.47 -33.85
C PHE A 531 -1.94 -23.22 -32.35
N VAL A 532 -2.37 -22.05 -31.89
CA VAL A 532 -2.51 -21.73 -30.47
C VAL A 532 -3.92 -21.26 -30.15
N ASN A 533 -4.52 -21.90 -29.16
CA ASN A 533 -5.91 -21.74 -28.81
C ASN A 533 -6.11 -20.97 -27.49
N ARG A 534 -7.38 -20.78 -27.14
CA ARG A 534 -7.86 -20.23 -25.88
C ARG A 534 -8.25 -21.36 -24.91
N PRO A 535 -8.13 -21.13 -23.60
CA PRO A 535 -8.58 -22.07 -22.57
C PRO A 535 -10.09 -22.29 -22.64
N THR A 536 -10.56 -23.42 -22.11
CA THR A 536 -11.96 -23.88 -22.17
C THR A 536 -12.94 -23.05 -21.33
N ASP A 537 -12.43 -22.09 -20.57
CA ASP A 537 -13.21 -21.08 -19.86
C ASP A 537 -13.53 -19.84 -20.73
N SER A 538 -12.79 -19.61 -21.82
CA SER A 538 -12.94 -18.45 -22.70
C SER A 538 -14.06 -18.62 -23.72
N GLY A 539 -14.83 -17.54 -23.93
CA GLY A 539 -15.85 -17.49 -24.97
C GLY A 539 -15.30 -17.72 -26.37
N LEU A 540 -14.07 -17.24 -26.66
CA LEU A 540 -13.41 -17.47 -27.95
C LEU A 540 -13.11 -18.95 -28.21
N ARG A 541 -12.76 -19.72 -27.18
CA ARG A 541 -12.61 -21.19 -27.32
C ARG A 541 -13.94 -21.81 -27.71
N ARG A 542 -15.03 -21.41 -27.04
CA ARG A 542 -16.36 -21.94 -27.36
C ARG A 542 -16.80 -21.62 -28.79
N SER A 543 -16.61 -20.38 -29.24
CA SER A 543 -16.92 -19.99 -30.61
C SER A 543 -16.09 -20.74 -31.65
N PHE A 544 -14.81 -21.01 -31.36
CA PHE A 544 -13.98 -21.86 -32.22
C PHE A 544 -14.49 -23.31 -32.28
N ASP A 545 -14.86 -23.88 -31.13
CA ASP A 545 -15.40 -25.24 -31.05
C ASP A 545 -16.72 -25.37 -31.83
N ASP A 546 -17.61 -24.36 -31.77
CA ASP A 546 -18.86 -24.34 -32.54
C ASP A 546 -18.61 -24.17 -34.05
N ALA A 547 -17.59 -23.40 -34.44
CA ALA A 547 -17.19 -23.30 -35.85
C ALA A 547 -16.62 -24.64 -36.37
N LEU A 548 -15.90 -25.40 -35.53
CA LEU A 548 -15.48 -26.76 -35.84
C LEU A 548 -16.68 -27.72 -35.95
N ASP A 549 -17.68 -27.61 -35.07
CA ASP A 549 -18.91 -28.40 -35.16
C ASP A 549 -19.63 -28.14 -36.49
N ALA A 550 -19.78 -26.87 -36.90
CA ALA A 550 -20.38 -26.51 -38.19
C ALA A 550 -19.59 -27.06 -39.40
N LEU A 551 -18.25 -27.00 -39.35
CA LEU A 551 -17.40 -27.57 -40.38
C LEU A 551 -17.47 -29.11 -40.42
N ALA A 552 -17.60 -29.74 -39.26
CA ALA A 552 -17.76 -31.19 -39.15
C ALA A 552 -19.08 -31.65 -39.79
N ASP A 553 -20.17 -30.91 -39.54
CA ASP A 553 -21.47 -31.13 -40.18
C ASP A 553 -21.39 -30.99 -41.71
N GLU A 554 -20.74 -29.93 -42.21
CA GLU A 554 -20.52 -29.72 -43.64
C GLU A 554 -19.73 -30.87 -44.29
N ARG A 555 -18.70 -31.35 -43.59
CA ARG A 555 -17.82 -32.44 -44.06
C ARG A 555 -18.36 -33.83 -43.76
N SER A 556 -19.51 -33.96 -43.10
CA SER A 556 -20.08 -35.23 -42.65
C SER A 556 -19.07 -36.09 -41.86
N THR A 557 -18.30 -35.45 -40.98
CA THR A 557 -17.26 -36.03 -40.12
C THR A 557 -17.56 -35.66 -38.66
N SER A 558 -16.75 -36.14 -37.70
CA SER A 558 -16.91 -35.76 -36.30
C SER A 558 -15.98 -34.61 -35.92
N ARG A 559 -16.41 -33.76 -34.96
CA ARG A 559 -15.52 -32.73 -34.37
C ARG A 559 -14.22 -33.31 -33.84
N SER A 560 -14.26 -34.51 -33.26
CA SER A 560 -13.07 -35.20 -32.75
C SER A 560 -12.02 -35.43 -33.85
N GLU A 561 -12.44 -35.86 -35.04
CA GLU A 561 -11.54 -36.05 -36.19
C GLU A 561 -10.93 -34.73 -36.64
N LEU A 562 -11.69 -33.62 -36.62
CA LEU A 562 -11.15 -32.29 -36.95
C LEU A 562 -10.17 -31.80 -35.89
N ILE A 563 -10.47 -32.00 -34.60
CA ILE A 563 -9.57 -31.65 -33.49
C ILE A 563 -8.24 -32.39 -33.61
N GLU A 564 -8.27 -33.69 -33.92
CA GLU A 564 -7.07 -34.50 -34.10
C GLU A 564 -6.20 -34.01 -35.28
N ALA A 565 -6.80 -33.36 -36.27
CA ALA A 565 -6.08 -32.75 -37.41
C ALA A 565 -5.45 -31.39 -37.07
N VAL A 566 -5.94 -30.67 -36.05
CA VAL A 566 -5.42 -29.34 -35.68
C VAL A 566 -4.22 -29.47 -34.74
N ALA A 567 -3.02 -29.30 -35.29
CA ALA A 567 -1.78 -29.32 -34.53
C ALA A 567 -1.72 -28.17 -33.52
N GLY A 568 -1.84 -28.48 -32.22
CA GLY A 568 -1.82 -27.48 -31.15
C GLY A 568 -3.21 -27.04 -30.66
N TYR A 569 -4.29 -27.74 -31.02
CA TYR A 569 -5.64 -27.46 -30.51
C TYR A 569 -5.72 -27.33 -28.97
N GLU A 570 -5.00 -28.19 -28.25
CA GLU A 570 -4.95 -28.17 -26.77
C GLU A 570 -3.86 -27.25 -26.20
N LEU A 571 -3.04 -26.61 -27.05
CA LEU A 571 -2.09 -25.59 -26.62
C LEU A 571 -2.86 -24.30 -26.35
N THR A 572 -3.10 -24.00 -25.08
CA THR A 572 -3.93 -22.86 -24.67
C THR A 572 -3.12 -21.79 -23.95
N VAL A 573 -3.48 -20.53 -24.19
CA VAL A 573 -2.89 -19.36 -23.51
C VAL A 573 -3.98 -18.39 -23.04
N ARG A 574 -3.76 -17.73 -21.90
CA ARG A 574 -4.70 -16.78 -21.24
C ARG A 574 -4.56 -15.36 -21.78
N ALA A 575 -5.51 -14.46 -21.47
CA ALA A 575 -5.58 -13.05 -21.95
C ALA A 575 -5.71 -12.88 -23.47
N PHE A 576 -6.52 -11.92 -23.94
CA PHE A 576 -6.92 -11.83 -25.35
C PHE A 576 -5.76 -11.52 -26.34
N GLU A 577 -4.58 -11.12 -25.85
CA GLU A 577 -3.39 -10.89 -26.69
C GLU A 577 -2.47 -12.12 -26.86
N SER A 578 -2.44 -13.03 -25.89
CA SER A 578 -1.38 -14.04 -25.82
C SER A 578 -1.28 -14.97 -27.04
N PRO A 579 -2.40 -15.40 -27.67
CA PRO A 579 -2.32 -16.16 -28.91
C PRO A 579 -1.59 -15.39 -30.02
N VAL A 580 -1.87 -14.09 -30.16
CA VAL A 580 -1.24 -13.21 -31.16
C VAL A 580 0.24 -13.00 -30.85
N ARG A 581 0.62 -12.86 -29.58
CA ARG A 581 2.02 -12.77 -29.18
C ARG A 581 2.81 -14.04 -29.50
N LYS A 582 2.20 -15.22 -29.42
CA LYS A 582 2.80 -16.48 -29.85
C LYS A 582 3.03 -16.52 -31.37
N VAL A 583 2.11 -15.93 -32.15
CA VAL A 583 2.28 -15.76 -33.59
C VAL A 583 3.43 -14.82 -33.92
N ILE A 584 3.52 -13.67 -33.24
CA ILE A 584 4.61 -12.69 -33.43
C ILE A 584 5.97 -13.28 -33.05
N ALA A 585 6.04 -14.08 -31.98
CA ALA A 585 7.25 -14.77 -31.56
C ALA A 585 7.68 -15.89 -32.53
N GLY A 586 6.82 -16.29 -33.48
CA GLY A 586 7.06 -17.41 -34.39
C GLY A 586 6.86 -18.78 -33.74
N ASP A 587 6.31 -18.84 -32.52
CA ASP A 587 5.99 -20.07 -31.80
C ASP A 587 4.74 -20.77 -32.38
N ALA A 588 3.85 -19.99 -33.01
CA ALA A 588 2.65 -20.46 -33.69
C ALA A 588 2.52 -19.81 -35.07
N ASP A 589 1.92 -20.52 -36.03
CA ASP A 589 1.60 -20.00 -37.36
C ASP A 589 0.22 -19.31 -37.37
N VAL A 590 -0.69 -19.76 -36.50
CA VAL A 590 -2.06 -19.23 -36.37
C VAL A 590 -2.49 -19.19 -34.91
N GLY A 591 -3.16 -18.13 -34.48
CA GLY A 591 -3.76 -18.03 -33.15
C GLY A 591 -5.20 -17.54 -33.18
N VAL A 592 -6.03 -18.00 -32.25
CA VAL A 592 -7.40 -17.46 -32.08
C VAL A 592 -7.33 -16.08 -31.43
N GLY A 593 -7.99 -15.07 -32.01
CA GLY A 593 -7.96 -13.72 -31.47
C GLY A 593 -9.06 -12.80 -31.97
N LEU A 594 -8.95 -11.54 -31.56
CA LEU A 594 -9.87 -10.44 -31.92
C LEU A 594 -9.26 -9.59 -33.04
N ARG A 595 -10.11 -9.02 -33.92
CA ARG A 595 -9.65 -8.10 -34.97
C ARG A 595 -8.86 -6.92 -34.41
N GLU A 596 -9.34 -6.34 -33.31
CA GLU A 596 -8.66 -5.24 -32.63
C GLU A 596 -7.23 -5.62 -32.18
N THR A 597 -7.08 -6.81 -31.58
CA THR A 597 -5.76 -7.29 -31.15
C THR A 597 -4.81 -7.46 -32.34
N ALA A 598 -5.29 -8.03 -33.44
CA ALA A 598 -4.49 -8.22 -34.65
C ALA A 598 -4.04 -6.87 -35.24
N LYS A 599 -4.97 -5.92 -35.39
CA LYS A 599 -4.68 -4.57 -35.89
C LYS A 599 -3.65 -3.84 -35.03
N ARG A 600 -3.83 -3.86 -33.70
CA ARG A 600 -2.94 -3.14 -32.77
C ARG A 600 -1.53 -3.72 -32.72
N LEU A 601 -1.39 -5.02 -32.96
CA LEU A 601 -0.09 -5.72 -32.97
C LEU A 601 0.47 -5.93 -34.39
N ASP A 602 -0.09 -5.26 -35.39
CA ASP A 602 0.36 -5.28 -36.80
C ASP A 602 0.39 -6.70 -37.41
N CYS A 603 -0.63 -7.51 -37.10
CA CYS A 603 -0.85 -8.84 -37.66
C CYS A 603 -2.03 -8.85 -38.64
N GLU A 604 -2.04 -9.83 -39.55
CA GLU A 604 -3.18 -10.07 -40.44
C GLU A 604 -4.29 -10.81 -39.70
N PHE A 605 -5.54 -10.59 -40.13
CA PHE A 605 -6.73 -11.13 -39.49
C PHE A 605 -7.68 -11.78 -40.50
N VAL A 606 -8.05 -13.03 -40.23
CA VAL A 606 -9.03 -13.79 -40.99
C VAL A 606 -10.28 -13.94 -40.12
N SER A 607 -11.37 -13.30 -40.55
CA SER A 607 -12.64 -13.33 -39.83
C SER A 607 -13.25 -14.73 -39.84
N LEU A 608 -13.69 -15.20 -38.66
CA LEU A 608 -14.58 -16.37 -38.54
C LEU A 608 -15.99 -15.96 -38.11
N GLY A 609 -16.27 -14.66 -38.04
CA GLY A 609 -17.58 -14.10 -37.73
C GLY A 609 -17.57 -13.18 -36.51
N GLU A 610 -18.76 -12.96 -35.98
CA GLU A 610 -19.01 -12.07 -34.86
C GLU A 610 -19.35 -12.85 -33.60
N GLN A 611 -19.01 -12.26 -32.45
CA GLN A 611 -19.26 -12.81 -31.13
C GLN A 611 -19.92 -11.72 -30.26
N SER A 612 -21.07 -12.03 -29.68
CA SER A 612 -21.70 -11.15 -28.69
C SER A 612 -20.96 -11.22 -27.36
N VAL A 613 -20.75 -10.07 -26.74
CA VAL A 613 -20.26 -9.91 -25.37
C VAL A 613 -21.36 -9.23 -24.57
N VAL A 614 -21.74 -9.85 -23.46
CA VAL A 614 -22.89 -9.45 -22.65
C VAL A 614 -22.48 -9.30 -21.20
N VAL A 615 -22.88 -8.19 -20.59
CA VAL A 615 -22.73 -7.94 -19.15
C VAL A 615 -24.01 -8.39 -18.45
N ARG A 616 -23.88 -9.32 -17.51
CA ARG A 616 -24.98 -9.92 -16.75
C ARG A 616 -24.84 -9.61 -15.27
N ALA A 617 -25.86 -9.04 -14.65
CA ALA A 617 -25.93 -8.80 -13.22
C ALA A 617 -26.59 -9.94 -12.45
N ALA A 618 -26.20 -10.10 -11.19
CA ALA A 618 -26.91 -10.94 -10.24
C ALA A 618 -28.31 -10.34 -9.99
N PRO A 619 -29.40 -11.12 -10.06
CA PRO A 619 -30.76 -10.57 -9.96
C PRO A 619 -31.04 -9.80 -8.66
N ASP A 620 -30.50 -10.29 -7.55
CA ASP A 620 -30.62 -9.68 -6.21
C ASP A 620 -29.77 -8.41 -6.04
N ARG A 621 -28.96 -8.05 -7.04
CA ARG A 621 -28.03 -6.89 -7.00
C ARG A 621 -28.19 -5.93 -8.17
N ALA A 622 -29.12 -6.20 -9.08
CA ALA A 622 -29.34 -5.39 -10.28
C ALA A 622 -29.67 -3.92 -9.95
N GLU A 623 -30.25 -3.66 -8.78
CA GLU A 623 -30.63 -2.32 -8.30
C GLU A 623 -29.56 -1.64 -7.43
N ARG A 624 -28.38 -2.27 -7.21
CA ARG A 624 -27.27 -1.61 -6.50
C ARG A 624 -26.79 -0.39 -7.31
N ASP A 625 -26.42 0.69 -6.63
CA ASP A 625 -25.98 1.93 -7.26
C ASP A 625 -24.86 1.71 -8.28
N ALA A 626 -23.82 0.95 -7.91
CA ALA A 626 -22.68 0.66 -8.80
C ALA A 626 -23.07 -0.18 -10.03
N VAL A 627 -24.09 -1.04 -9.92
CA VAL A 627 -24.61 -1.84 -11.04
C VAL A 627 -25.48 -0.97 -11.96
N THR A 628 -26.23 -0.03 -11.38
CA THR A 628 -27.03 0.95 -12.12
C THR A 628 -26.12 1.94 -12.87
N GLU A 629 -25.03 2.40 -12.24
CA GLU A 629 -24.00 3.23 -12.89
C GLU A 629 -23.37 2.49 -14.08
N LEU A 630 -23.01 1.21 -13.89
CA LEU A 630 -22.51 0.35 -14.96
C LEU A 630 -23.52 0.20 -16.10
N ALA A 631 -24.81 0.00 -15.79
CA ALA A 631 -25.87 -0.09 -16.80
C ALA A 631 -25.99 1.22 -17.58
N GLY A 632 -25.99 2.37 -16.90
CA GLY A 632 -26.00 3.68 -17.55
C GLY A 632 -24.77 3.93 -18.44
N ALA A 633 -23.61 3.41 -18.05
CA ALA A 633 -22.40 3.46 -18.87
C ALA A 633 -22.47 2.54 -20.11
N LEU A 634 -23.34 1.52 -20.10
CA LEU A 634 -23.61 0.61 -21.21
C LEU A 634 -24.71 1.09 -22.17
N ASP A 635 -25.56 2.05 -21.76
CA ASP A 635 -26.67 2.57 -22.56
C ASP A 635 -26.21 3.27 -23.86
N ASP A 636 -25.04 3.92 -23.83
CA ASP A 636 -24.36 4.43 -25.03
C ASP A 636 -22.96 3.82 -25.21
N PRO A 637 -22.87 2.61 -25.80
CA PRO A 637 -21.58 1.96 -25.98
C PRO A 637 -20.78 2.57 -27.14
N ALA A 638 -21.31 3.53 -27.92
CA ALA A 638 -20.56 4.08 -29.05
C ALA A 638 -19.23 4.67 -28.60
N ASP A 639 -19.21 5.43 -27.51
CA ASP A 639 -17.98 5.99 -26.96
C ASP A 639 -17.05 4.91 -26.38
N LEU A 640 -17.56 3.74 -25.99
CA LEU A 640 -16.74 2.63 -25.50
C LEU A 640 -16.02 1.92 -26.65
N ILE A 641 -16.74 1.66 -27.74
CA ILE A 641 -16.25 0.87 -28.86
C ILE A 641 -15.61 1.71 -29.97
N ASP A 642 -15.75 3.04 -29.94
CA ASP A 642 -15.17 3.91 -30.98
C ASP A 642 -13.66 3.70 -31.11
N GLY A 643 -13.19 3.59 -32.35
CA GLY A 643 -11.81 3.28 -32.69
C GLY A 643 -11.36 1.83 -32.47
N LEU A 644 -12.15 0.95 -31.83
CA LEU A 644 -11.84 -0.49 -31.71
C LEU A 644 -12.27 -1.24 -32.98
N ALA A 645 -11.32 -1.90 -33.65
CA ALA A 645 -11.58 -2.58 -34.90
C ALA A 645 -12.41 -3.86 -34.71
N GLY A 646 -13.49 -3.97 -35.47
CA GLY A 646 -14.40 -5.13 -35.43
C GLY A 646 -15.40 -5.09 -34.28
N TYR A 647 -15.57 -3.95 -33.59
CA TYR A 647 -16.59 -3.79 -32.54
C TYR A 647 -17.82 -3.07 -33.08
N SER A 648 -19.00 -3.50 -32.65
CA SER A 648 -20.30 -2.93 -33.04
C SER A 648 -21.31 -3.00 -31.89
N ARG A 649 -22.39 -2.21 -31.98
CA ARG A 649 -23.46 -2.21 -30.96
C ARG A 649 -24.25 -3.52 -31.02
N ASN A 650 -24.71 -4.00 -29.86
CA ASN A 650 -25.61 -5.13 -29.79
C ASN A 650 -27.07 -4.68 -30.10
N SER A 651 -27.90 -5.55 -30.67
CA SER A 651 -29.23 -5.22 -31.21
C SER A 651 -30.28 -4.77 -30.17
N ARG A 652 -29.98 -4.86 -28.87
CA ARG A 652 -30.82 -4.31 -27.78
C ARG A 652 -30.65 -2.80 -27.56
N ASN A 653 -29.63 -2.17 -28.16
CA ASN A 653 -29.37 -0.73 -28.05
C ASN A 653 -29.92 0.06 -29.26
N ASP A 654 -30.74 -0.57 -30.10
CA ASP A 654 -31.55 0.13 -31.10
C ASP A 654 -32.87 0.59 -30.46
N PRO A 655 -33.22 1.89 -30.54
CA PRO A 655 -34.41 2.46 -29.89
C PRO A 655 -35.75 1.93 -30.43
#